data_AF-A0AAN9B9B7-F1
#
_entry.id   AF-A0AAN9B9B7-F1
#
_cell.length_a   1.000
_cell.length_b   1.000
_cell.length_c   1.000
_cell.angle_alpha   90.00
_cell.angle_beta   90.00
_cell.angle_gamma   90.00
#
_symmetry.space_group_name_H-M   'P 1'
#
loop_
_entity.id
_entity.type
_entity.pdbx_description
1 polymer ?
#
loop_
_entity_poly.entity_id
_entity_poly.type
_entity_poly.pdbx_seq_one_letter_code
_entity_poly.pdbx_strand_id
1 'polypeptide(L)'
;MALHCLSAPRRRLARIRCLQECITCLSEGKPLPESVGYVSLELEYRCPNKTSIKLYADVDTSKTVVKELSCTNESKFLVSGEELCNGQGKWLKVRKFKLSGSSEFEALEGDAWLLLFSSRSSVEESPPLVPVAQESRSSLTFDKRTISSWEEVVDSHYALQLKQQQPSVLKPDEQAVAQLRSVPKVWSLEHDEALVQLMAQHIPRDNDSLGAIKSFVEHVDVSSYCDDDGPLNLTDGDPETYWESDGSQGQHWIQLRMKKGTVIKKLCIVLDGADDNYLPQRMVVQGGEQDNLKTLNTVHIDWTVTDTQDIVMLENMTEHYPIIMIRIKECMDGVSTAGGIDTRIRGIKLHSTEERSLGFDRDFFCAKNLVRFPILDSSSPDVLYRRSLILQRVLTIMDSVLHYMVPAWQYSIGSYKCLQKVRQLLPLSKKRLNLIETFLKDTSSEPSDKPVVYINRRAAMEHRCDPSQDTECKLTVFMQLYEGLKPRDRTTKPLNYRWSSRYDQWWECKFLSEGIIDQGGGFRDSLSDLAEELCPTATDCPIPLPYFIRAPNQTQEDSNINRDVYVPNSACQDWDKYEWIGKLMGACFRSKENLVLSLPPFVWKKLVGETTTWTRDFQTVDSAEVHIIDSMAAVDLDRELFTALGRSWSLILSNGSQVTLRVDQEGNTKPLDYSERIDYAEEVRRVRMNECEEQLVAVRRGLITVVPEAVLELLTWQELETRVCGDPEITMEALKKTTYYDDLDETDIRVQYLWDALKNFSNEDRSRFLRFVTGRRRLPAPLVISSGKGDTMDSLPESSTCANMLYLPYYSSAKVAEEKLRYAAYNCIAIDTDMNPWEGSWED
;
A
#
# COMPACT_ATOMS: atom_id res chain seq x y z
N MET A 1 19.45 -34.54 -18.36
CA MET A 1 18.50 -35.06 -17.35
C MET A 1 17.52 -34.00 -16.80
N ALA A 2 17.33 -32.83 -17.45
CA ALA A 2 16.55 -31.70 -16.90
C ALA A 2 15.56 -31.05 -17.89
N LEU A 3 14.91 -31.82 -18.76
CA LEU A 3 14.09 -31.29 -19.88
C LEU A 3 12.57 -31.15 -19.58
N HIS A 4 12.12 -31.40 -18.34
CA HIS A 4 10.69 -31.40 -17.99
C HIS A 4 10.23 -30.23 -17.10
N CYS A 5 11.12 -29.30 -16.75
CA CYS A 5 10.77 -28.05 -16.08
C CYS A 5 10.92 -26.89 -17.06
N LEU A 6 9.91 -26.01 -17.15
CA LEU A 6 10.02 -24.74 -17.87
C LEU A 6 11.22 -23.97 -17.33
N SER A 7 12.17 -23.61 -18.20
CA SER A 7 13.29 -22.73 -17.85
C SER A 7 12.77 -21.42 -17.25
N ALA A 8 13.45 -20.87 -16.24
CA ALA A 8 13.01 -19.66 -15.53
C ALA A 8 12.59 -18.49 -16.45
N PRO A 9 13.30 -18.18 -17.56
CA PRO A 9 12.88 -17.09 -18.47
C PRO A 9 11.55 -17.34 -19.18
N ARG A 10 11.27 -18.59 -19.58
CA ARG A 10 10.01 -18.96 -20.24
C ARG A 10 8.81 -18.83 -19.30
N ARG A 11 9.00 -19.22 -18.03
CA ARG A 11 7.98 -19.06 -16.99
C ARG A 11 7.68 -17.58 -16.73
N ARG A 12 8.72 -16.75 -16.61
CA ARG A 12 8.58 -15.29 -16.44
C ARG A 12 7.78 -14.66 -17.59
N LEU A 13 8.14 -14.97 -18.84
CA LEU A 13 7.40 -14.48 -20.01
C LEU A 13 5.95 -14.96 -20.07
N ALA A 14 5.68 -16.22 -19.70
CA ALA A 14 4.33 -16.77 -19.61
C ALA A 14 3.47 -15.98 -18.62
N ARG A 15 4.02 -15.70 -17.43
CA ARG A 15 3.34 -14.92 -16.39
C ARG A 15 3.11 -13.46 -16.78
N ILE A 16 4.06 -12.81 -17.45
CA ILE A 16 3.88 -11.45 -17.99
C ILE A 16 2.71 -11.40 -18.98
N ARG A 17 2.63 -12.38 -19.91
CA ARG A 17 1.52 -12.47 -20.87
C ARG A 17 0.18 -12.70 -20.18
N CYS A 18 0.15 -13.62 -19.21
CA CYS A 18 -1.04 -13.86 -18.39
C CYS A 18 -1.50 -12.59 -17.67
N LEU A 19 -0.57 -11.85 -17.06
CA LEU A 19 -0.88 -10.62 -16.37
C LEU A 19 -1.44 -9.56 -17.32
N GLN A 20 -0.88 -9.41 -18.52
CA GLN A 20 -1.41 -8.49 -19.54
C GLN A 20 -2.85 -8.83 -19.94
N GLU A 21 -3.17 -10.11 -20.10
CA GLU A 21 -4.54 -10.55 -20.36
C GLU A 21 -5.47 -10.28 -19.17
N CYS A 22 -5.03 -10.57 -17.95
CA CYS A 22 -5.77 -10.24 -16.72
C CYS A 22 -6.07 -8.74 -16.62
N ILE A 23 -5.09 -7.88 -16.90
CA ILE A 23 -5.25 -6.41 -16.89
C ILE A 23 -6.32 -5.97 -17.87
N THR A 24 -6.31 -6.51 -19.09
CA THR A 24 -7.33 -6.23 -20.09
C THR A 24 -8.71 -6.66 -19.60
N CYS A 25 -8.84 -7.90 -19.09
CA CYS A 25 -10.09 -8.41 -18.54
C CYS A 25 -10.66 -7.52 -17.43
N LEU A 26 -9.81 -7.12 -16.47
CA LEU A 26 -10.23 -6.27 -15.34
C LEU A 26 -10.67 -4.88 -15.82
N SER A 27 -9.92 -4.28 -16.76
CA SER A 27 -10.27 -2.97 -17.31
C SER A 27 -11.56 -2.97 -18.14
N GLU A 28 -11.93 -4.12 -18.73
CA GLU A 28 -13.12 -4.28 -19.57
C GLU A 28 -14.30 -4.94 -18.84
N GLY A 29 -14.18 -5.23 -17.55
CA GLY A 29 -15.22 -5.92 -16.77
C GLY A 29 -15.50 -7.35 -17.26
N LYS A 30 -14.53 -8.01 -17.88
CA LYS A 30 -14.65 -9.37 -18.42
C LYS A 30 -14.18 -10.43 -17.41
N PRO A 31 -14.66 -11.69 -17.54
CA PRO A 31 -14.11 -12.81 -16.78
C PRO A 31 -12.60 -12.95 -16.99
N LEU A 32 -11.87 -13.23 -15.92
CA LEU A 32 -10.42 -13.50 -15.97
C LEU A 32 -10.13 -14.80 -16.76
N PRO A 33 -8.88 -15.04 -17.20
CA PRO A 33 -8.53 -16.23 -17.98
C PRO A 33 -8.83 -17.55 -17.24
N GLU A 34 -9.21 -18.59 -17.99
CA GLU A 34 -9.51 -19.93 -17.43
C GLU A 34 -8.35 -20.54 -16.67
N SER A 35 -7.13 -20.30 -17.13
CA SER A 35 -5.91 -20.76 -16.48
C SER A 35 -5.76 -20.18 -15.07
N VAL A 36 -6.14 -18.92 -14.86
CA VAL A 36 -6.07 -18.25 -13.54
C VAL A 36 -7.22 -18.72 -12.65
N GLY A 37 -8.40 -18.88 -13.24
CA GLY A 37 -9.58 -19.43 -12.57
C GLY A 37 -9.56 -20.96 -12.42
N TYR A 38 -8.47 -21.64 -12.79
CA TYR A 38 -8.43 -23.11 -12.84
C TYR A 38 -8.67 -23.73 -11.46
N VAL A 39 -9.53 -24.75 -11.45
CA VAL A 39 -9.86 -25.56 -10.28
C VAL A 39 -9.82 -27.01 -10.72
N SER A 40 -9.03 -27.85 -10.07
CA SER A 40 -8.95 -29.28 -10.38
C SER A 40 -10.26 -29.99 -10.02
N LEU A 41 -10.73 -30.90 -10.89
CA LEU A 41 -11.95 -31.69 -10.66
C LEU A 41 -11.80 -32.65 -9.48
N GLU A 42 -10.65 -33.33 -9.40
CA GLU A 42 -10.37 -34.37 -8.40
C GLU A 42 -8.90 -34.28 -7.96
N LEU A 43 -8.69 -33.99 -6.67
CA LEU A 43 -7.42 -34.05 -5.97
C LEU A 43 -7.44 -35.19 -4.97
N GLU A 44 -6.33 -35.94 -4.87
CA GLU A 44 -6.23 -37.10 -3.98
C GLU A 44 -5.71 -36.70 -2.60
N TYR A 45 -6.46 -37.07 -1.57
CA TYR A 45 -6.11 -36.90 -0.16
C TYR A 45 -6.09 -38.25 0.54
N ARG A 46 -5.25 -38.38 1.57
CA ARG A 46 -5.17 -39.56 2.44
C ARG A 46 -5.44 -39.17 3.87
N CYS A 47 -5.95 -40.11 4.66
CA CYS A 47 -6.07 -39.91 6.09
C CYS A 47 -4.71 -40.20 6.76
N PRO A 48 -4.18 -39.31 7.62
CA PRO A 48 -2.88 -39.55 8.27
C PRO A 48 -2.98 -40.58 9.40
N ASN A 49 -4.09 -40.58 10.15
CA ASN A 49 -4.30 -41.36 11.37
C ASN A 49 -5.64 -42.09 11.32
N LYS A 50 -5.91 -42.97 12.30
CA LYS A 50 -7.25 -43.57 12.46
C LYS A 50 -8.19 -42.54 13.09
N THR A 51 -9.25 -42.14 12.39
CA THR A 51 -10.18 -41.07 12.82
C THR A 51 -11.59 -41.30 12.27
N SER A 52 -12.61 -40.76 12.95
CA SER A 52 -13.97 -40.66 12.43
C SER A 52 -14.15 -39.32 11.72
N ILE A 53 -14.49 -39.37 10.44
CA ILE A 53 -14.67 -38.19 9.59
C ILE A 53 -16.16 -37.98 9.33
N LYS A 54 -16.65 -36.77 9.61
CA LYS A 54 -18.02 -36.35 9.30
C LYS A 54 -18.05 -35.52 8.02
N LEU A 55 -18.98 -35.86 7.14
CA LEU A 55 -19.28 -35.14 5.91
C LEU A 55 -20.62 -34.42 6.08
N TYR A 56 -20.62 -33.12 5.83
CA TYR A 56 -21.77 -32.22 6.02
C TYR A 56 -22.42 -31.86 4.69
N ALA A 57 -23.71 -31.56 4.70
CA ALA A 57 -24.46 -31.21 3.48
C ALA A 57 -24.07 -29.83 2.92
N ASP A 58 -23.47 -28.98 3.76
CA ASP A 58 -23.07 -27.62 3.44
C ASP A 58 -21.88 -27.22 4.33
N VAL A 59 -21.28 -26.06 4.07
CA VAL A 59 -20.08 -25.52 4.73
C VAL A 59 -20.40 -24.95 6.11
N ASP A 60 -21.03 -25.76 6.97
CA ASP A 60 -21.39 -25.40 8.34
C ASP A 60 -21.61 -26.66 9.19
N THR A 61 -20.87 -26.77 10.29
CA THR A 61 -20.92 -27.90 11.23
C THR A 61 -22.27 -28.07 11.93
N SER A 62 -23.14 -27.04 11.91
CA SER A 62 -24.51 -27.12 12.42
C SER A 62 -25.49 -27.81 11.45
N LYS A 63 -25.07 -28.02 10.19
CA LYS A 63 -25.90 -28.63 9.15
C LYS A 63 -25.89 -30.15 9.23
N THR A 64 -26.80 -30.76 8.47
CA THR A 64 -26.99 -32.21 8.45
C THR A 64 -25.71 -32.93 8.05
N VAL A 65 -25.32 -33.93 8.85
CA VAL A 65 -24.24 -34.86 8.50
C VAL A 65 -24.80 -35.84 7.46
N VAL A 66 -24.26 -35.78 6.25
CA VAL A 66 -24.63 -36.65 5.12
C VAL A 66 -24.05 -38.05 5.32
N LYS A 67 -22.83 -38.15 5.87
CA LYS A 67 -22.16 -39.43 6.11
C LYS A 67 -21.11 -39.30 7.21
N GLU A 68 -20.94 -40.36 8.00
CA GLU A 68 -19.85 -40.49 8.97
C GLU A 68 -19.01 -41.72 8.61
N LEU A 69 -17.69 -41.54 8.51
CA LEU A 69 -16.76 -42.52 7.94
C LEU A 69 -15.65 -42.83 8.94
N SER A 70 -15.51 -44.11 9.31
CA SER A 70 -14.37 -44.59 10.09
C SER A 70 -13.16 -44.81 9.17
N CYS A 71 -12.17 -43.95 9.27
CA CYS A 71 -11.02 -43.89 8.37
C CYS A 71 -9.75 -44.43 9.00
N THR A 72 -8.85 -44.93 8.16
CA THR A 72 -7.51 -45.41 8.52
C THR A 72 -6.49 -44.77 7.59
N ASN A 73 -5.20 -45.01 7.81
CA ASN A 73 -4.12 -44.52 6.94
C ASN A 73 -4.20 -45.01 5.47
N GLU A 74 -4.93 -46.08 5.19
CA GLU A 74 -5.20 -46.57 3.82
C GLU A 74 -6.38 -45.86 3.14
N SER A 75 -7.20 -45.12 3.91
CA SER A 75 -8.35 -44.42 3.38
C SER A 75 -7.93 -43.25 2.49
N LYS A 76 -8.53 -43.18 1.30
CA LYS A 76 -8.26 -42.15 0.28
C LYS A 76 -9.52 -41.40 -0.10
N PHE A 77 -9.37 -40.14 -0.47
CA PHE A 77 -10.46 -39.24 -0.80
C PHE A 77 -10.12 -38.51 -2.10
N LEU A 78 -11.12 -38.39 -2.98
CA LEU A 78 -11.07 -37.50 -4.13
C LEU A 78 -11.93 -36.29 -3.82
N VAL A 79 -11.28 -35.13 -3.69
CA VAL A 79 -11.92 -33.86 -3.36
C VAL A 79 -11.86 -32.92 -4.55
N SER A 80 -12.81 -31.99 -4.67
CA SER A 80 -12.67 -30.88 -5.60
C SER A 80 -11.47 -30.03 -5.19
N GLY A 81 -10.79 -29.42 -6.16
CA GLY A 81 -9.81 -28.36 -5.90
C GLY A 81 -10.43 -27.05 -5.44
N GLU A 82 -11.76 -26.97 -5.34
CA GLU A 82 -12.46 -25.84 -4.74
C GLU A 82 -12.20 -25.82 -3.22
N GLU A 83 -11.58 -24.75 -2.75
CA GLU A 83 -11.33 -24.52 -1.34
C GLU A 83 -12.22 -23.38 -0.83
N LEU A 84 -12.93 -23.62 0.28
CA LEU A 84 -13.79 -22.61 0.90
C LEU A 84 -13.42 -22.43 2.38
N CYS A 85 -13.25 -21.17 2.79
CA CYS A 85 -12.94 -20.80 4.16
C CYS A 85 -14.05 -19.92 4.72
N ASN A 86 -14.46 -20.17 5.96
CA ASN A 86 -15.40 -19.33 6.71
C ASN A 86 -14.96 -19.23 8.19
N GLY A 87 -15.76 -18.58 9.02
CA GLY A 87 -15.47 -18.40 10.44
C GLY A 87 -15.40 -19.70 11.25
N GLN A 88 -15.80 -20.85 10.70
CA GLN A 88 -15.60 -22.17 11.31
C GLN A 88 -14.28 -22.83 10.88
N GLY A 89 -13.68 -22.40 9.76
CA GLY A 89 -12.37 -22.85 9.29
C GLY A 89 -12.34 -23.20 7.79
N LYS A 90 -11.45 -24.12 7.39
CA LYS A 90 -11.23 -24.50 5.98
C LYS A 90 -12.00 -25.76 5.62
N TRP A 91 -12.64 -25.76 4.46
CA TRP A 91 -13.53 -26.81 4.01
C TRP A 91 -13.10 -27.40 2.66
N LEU A 92 -13.26 -28.72 2.52
CA LEU A 92 -13.04 -29.46 1.28
C LEU A 92 -14.33 -30.08 0.79
N LYS A 93 -14.62 -29.96 -0.51
CA LYS A 93 -15.73 -30.66 -1.14
C LYS A 93 -15.33 -32.08 -1.52
N VAL A 94 -15.82 -33.08 -0.79
CA VAL A 94 -15.53 -34.50 -1.03
C VAL A 94 -16.46 -35.04 -2.12
N ARG A 95 -15.88 -35.61 -3.18
CA ARG A 95 -16.64 -36.21 -4.29
C ARG A 95 -16.71 -37.73 -4.18
N LYS A 96 -15.56 -38.34 -3.89
CA LYS A 96 -15.44 -39.80 -3.74
C LYS A 96 -14.54 -40.14 -2.57
N PHE A 97 -14.73 -41.33 -2.01
CA PHE A 97 -13.87 -41.85 -0.96
C PHE A 97 -13.62 -43.34 -1.16
N LYS A 98 -12.55 -43.83 -0.54
CA LYS A 98 -12.14 -45.23 -0.54
C LYS A 98 -11.72 -45.59 0.89
N LEU A 99 -12.39 -46.57 1.49
CA LEU A 99 -12.08 -47.07 2.84
C LEU A 99 -11.13 -48.27 2.77
N SER A 100 -10.47 -48.58 3.89
CA SER A 100 -9.59 -49.76 4.00
C SER A 100 -10.38 -51.04 3.71
N GLY A 101 -9.80 -51.91 2.87
CA GLY A 101 -10.43 -53.15 2.41
C GLY A 101 -11.30 -53.03 1.15
N SER A 102 -11.65 -51.81 0.69
CA SER A 102 -12.32 -51.61 -0.62
C SER A 102 -11.29 -51.45 -1.73
N SER A 103 -11.58 -51.98 -2.93
CA SER A 103 -10.72 -51.81 -4.12
C SER A 103 -11.05 -50.53 -4.91
N GLU A 104 -12.30 -50.08 -4.87
CA GLU A 104 -12.83 -48.98 -5.71
C GLU A 104 -13.22 -47.72 -4.91
N PHE A 105 -13.31 -46.58 -5.61
CA PHE A 105 -13.80 -45.32 -5.04
C PHE A 105 -15.32 -45.28 -5.10
N GLU A 106 -15.95 -45.02 -3.96
CA GLU A 106 -17.40 -44.79 -3.86
C GLU A 106 -17.72 -43.30 -4.07
N ALA A 107 -18.69 -43.01 -4.93
CA ALA A 107 -19.20 -41.65 -5.14
C ALA A 107 -20.23 -41.28 -4.06
N LEU A 108 -20.26 -40.00 -3.69
CA LEU A 108 -21.28 -39.43 -2.81
C LEU A 108 -22.45 -38.86 -3.62
N GLU A 109 -23.67 -39.07 -3.14
CA GLU A 109 -24.88 -38.48 -3.73
C GLU A 109 -25.06 -37.06 -3.18
N GLY A 110 -24.84 -36.05 -4.03
CA GLY A 110 -24.97 -34.65 -3.67
C GLY A 110 -23.70 -34.00 -3.11
N ASP A 111 -23.86 -32.80 -2.54
CA ASP A 111 -22.76 -32.04 -1.98
C ASP A 111 -22.38 -32.58 -0.59
N ALA A 112 -21.08 -32.85 -0.40
CA ALA A 112 -20.53 -33.36 0.84
C ALA A 112 -19.26 -32.58 1.19
N TRP A 113 -19.29 -31.88 2.32
CA TRP A 113 -18.24 -30.99 2.77
C TRP A 113 -17.57 -31.53 4.02
N LEU A 114 -16.25 -31.41 4.06
CA LEU A 114 -15.41 -31.82 5.18
C LEU A 114 -14.75 -30.59 5.78
N LEU A 115 -14.89 -30.38 7.08
CA LEU A 115 -14.11 -29.39 7.82
C LEU A 115 -12.69 -29.94 7.98
N LEU A 116 -11.75 -29.38 7.22
CA LEU A 116 -10.35 -29.79 7.22
C LEU A 116 -9.62 -29.22 8.43
N PHE A 117 -9.90 -27.97 8.79
CA PHE A 117 -9.31 -27.29 9.94
C PHE A 117 -10.37 -26.43 10.61
N SER A 118 -10.44 -26.46 11.94
CA SER A 118 -11.33 -25.59 12.70
C SER A 118 -10.65 -24.25 13.00
N SER A 119 -11.41 -23.16 13.01
CA SER A 119 -10.93 -21.86 13.52
C SER A 119 -10.71 -21.85 15.03
N ARG A 120 -11.25 -22.86 15.74
CA ARG A 120 -11.21 -23.03 17.20
C ARG A 120 -10.32 -24.19 17.65
N SER A 121 -9.75 -24.97 16.73
CA SER A 121 -8.91 -26.11 17.11
C SER A 121 -7.65 -25.64 17.84
N SER A 122 -7.30 -26.35 18.91
CA SER A 122 -6.04 -26.14 19.63
C SER A 122 -4.85 -26.61 18.79
N VAL A 123 -3.66 -26.15 19.18
CA VAL A 123 -2.34 -26.27 18.50
C VAL A 123 -1.87 -27.72 18.22
N GLU A 124 -2.64 -28.74 18.61
CA GLU A 124 -2.25 -30.17 18.62
C GLU A 124 -3.07 -31.05 17.66
N GLU A 125 -4.12 -30.55 17.00
CA GLU A 125 -4.98 -31.39 16.14
C GLU A 125 -4.41 -31.52 14.72
N SER A 126 -3.96 -32.73 14.36
CA SER A 126 -3.63 -33.07 12.97
C SER A 126 -4.88 -33.02 12.08
N PRO A 127 -4.80 -32.52 10.84
CA PRO A 127 -5.96 -32.49 9.95
C PRO A 127 -6.49 -33.90 9.68
N PRO A 128 -7.81 -34.05 9.49
CA PRO A 128 -8.43 -35.34 9.17
C PRO A 128 -7.96 -35.89 7.82
N LEU A 129 -7.50 -35.03 6.91
CA LEU A 129 -6.98 -35.39 5.60
C LEU A 129 -5.70 -34.61 5.26
N VAL A 130 -4.78 -35.25 4.56
CA VAL A 130 -3.58 -34.62 3.99
C VAL A 130 -3.49 -34.90 2.49
N PRO A 131 -3.04 -33.94 1.66
CA PRO A 131 -2.86 -34.18 0.23
C PRO A 131 -1.88 -35.34 -0.03
N VAL A 132 -2.17 -36.19 -1.01
CA VAL A 132 -1.23 -37.21 -1.49
C VAL A 132 -0.22 -36.52 -2.39
N ALA A 133 1.06 -36.51 -1.97
CA ALA A 133 2.14 -35.97 -2.80
C ALA A 133 2.23 -36.77 -4.11
N GLN A 134 2.18 -36.07 -5.24
CA GLN A 134 2.52 -36.67 -6.53
C GLN A 134 4.04 -36.83 -6.57
N GLU A 135 4.56 -37.93 -6.05
CA GLU A 135 5.97 -38.26 -6.22
C GLU A 135 6.29 -38.29 -7.71
N SER A 136 7.33 -37.57 -8.11
CA SER A 136 8.00 -37.78 -9.39
C SER A 136 8.58 -39.21 -9.37
N ARG A 137 7.77 -40.19 -9.78
CA ARG A 137 8.19 -41.57 -9.87
C ARG A 137 9.44 -41.61 -10.74
N SER A 138 10.57 -41.96 -10.13
CA SER A 138 11.86 -42.25 -10.77
C SER A 138 11.80 -43.58 -11.54
N SER A 139 10.69 -43.82 -12.26
CA SER A 139 10.54 -44.96 -13.15
C SER A 139 11.16 -44.60 -14.50
N LEU A 140 11.90 -45.54 -15.07
CA LEU A 140 12.52 -45.50 -16.42
C LEU A 140 11.49 -45.42 -17.57
N THR A 141 10.26 -44.97 -17.30
CA THR A 141 9.15 -44.79 -18.25
C THR A 141 8.94 -43.30 -18.51
N PHE A 142 8.82 -42.93 -19.80
CA PHE A 142 8.53 -41.57 -20.29
C PHE A 142 7.10 -41.10 -19.91
N ASP A 143 6.72 -41.13 -18.64
CA ASP A 143 5.41 -40.67 -18.20
C ASP A 143 5.34 -39.13 -18.19
N LYS A 144 4.32 -38.60 -18.86
CA LYS A 144 4.06 -37.16 -18.94
C LYS A 144 3.75 -36.61 -17.55
N ARG A 145 4.43 -35.53 -17.15
CA ARG A 145 4.13 -34.77 -15.94
C ARG A 145 2.66 -34.34 -15.94
N THR A 146 1.95 -34.62 -14.84
CA THR A 146 0.57 -34.18 -14.63
C THR A 146 0.57 -32.86 -13.87
N ILE A 147 -0.26 -31.91 -14.31
CA ILE A 147 -0.43 -30.59 -13.68
C ILE A 147 -1.77 -30.57 -12.95
N SER A 148 -1.76 -30.10 -11.69
CA SER A 148 -2.94 -30.00 -10.83
C SER A 148 -3.14 -28.63 -10.17
N SER A 149 -2.16 -27.73 -10.25
CA SER A 149 -2.24 -26.38 -9.69
C SER A 149 -2.52 -25.32 -10.76
N TRP A 150 -3.22 -24.25 -10.40
CA TRP A 150 -3.56 -23.18 -11.34
C TRP A 150 -2.31 -22.43 -11.83
N GLU A 151 -1.27 -22.31 -11.00
CA GLU A 151 0.01 -21.67 -11.36
C GLU A 151 0.70 -22.42 -12.49
N GLU A 152 0.76 -23.76 -12.38
CA GLU A 152 1.35 -24.60 -13.40
C GLU A 152 0.50 -24.59 -14.69
N VAL A 153 -0.83 -24.48 -14.58
CA VAL A 153 -1.72 -24.30 -15.74
C VAL A 153 -1.43 -22.97 -16.43
N VAL A 154 -1.26 -21.86 -15.69
CA VAL A 154 -0.86 -20.56 -16.23
C VAL A 154 0.50 -20.67 -16.93
N ASP A 155 1.50 -21.22 -16.24
CA ASP A 155 2.85 -21.36 -16.76
C ASP A 155 2.87 -22.21 -18.05
N SER A 156 2.08 -23.28 -18.11
CA SER A 156 1.91 -24.14 -19.28
C SER A 156 1.16 -23.42 -20.41
N HIS A 157 0.05 -22.75 -20.12
CA HIS A 157 -0.84 -22.13 -21.11
C HIS A 157 -0.18 -20.99 -21.88
N TYR A 158 0.56 -20.11 -21.19
CA TYR A 158 1.15 -18.92 -21.80
C TYR A 158 2.61 -19.11 -22.28
N ALA A 159 3.25 -20.23 -21.91
CA ALA A 159 4.59 -20.56 -22.39
C ALA A 159 4.56 -20.98 -23.86
N LEU A 160 5.61 -20.61 -24.61
CA LEU A 160 5.85 -21.16 -25.94
C LEU A 160 6.25 -22.64 -25.81
N GLN A 161 5.39 -23.55 -26.28
CA GLN A 161 5.61 -24.99 -26.18
C GLN A 161 6.04 -25.61 -27.52
N LEU A 162 7.01 -26.53 -27.46
CA LEU A 162 7.31 -27.45 -28.56
C LEU A 162 6.35 -28.64 -28.46
N LYS A 163 5.71 -29.06 -29.56
CA LYS A 163 4.63 -30.07 -29.62
C LYS A 163 4.91 -31.40 -28.88
N GLN A 164 6.17 -31.74 -28.62
CA GLN A 164 6.59 -33.00 -28.00
C GLN A 164 6.60 -32.99 -26.45
N GLN A 165 6.37 -31.85 -25.80
CA GLN A 165 6.51 -31.70 -24.34
C GLN A 165 5.24 -31.24 -23.59
N GLN A 166 4.04 -31.47 -24.13
CA GLN A 166 2.81 -31.04 -23.46
C GLN A 166 2.56 -31.83 -22.15
N PRO A 167 2.56 -31.17 -20.97
CA PRO A 167 2.16 -31.79 -19.73
C PRO A 167 0.66 -32.09 -19.74
N SER A 168 0.24 -33.13 -19.02
CA SER A 168 -1.18 -33.50 -18.92
C SER A 168 -1.84 -32.69 -17.81
N VAL A 169 -2.75 -31.78 -18.13
CA VAL A 169 -3.51 -31.03 -17.12
C VAL A 169 -4.66 -31.89 -16.61
N LEU A 170 -4.86 -31.97 -15.29
CA LEU A 170 -6.04 -32.62 -14.71
C LEU A 170 -7.32 -31.94 -15.22
N LYS A 171 -8.40 -32.71 -15.35
CA LYS A 171 -9.68 -32.16 -15.80
C LYS A 171 -10.12 -31.02 -14.86
N PRO A 172 -10.57 -29.87 -15.39
CA PRO A 172 -11.09 -28.79 -14.57
C PRO A 172 -12.48 -29.12 -14.02
N ASP A 173 -12.79 -28.57 -12.85
CA ASP A 173 -14.15 -28.49 -12.31
C ASP A 173 -14.88 -27.30 -12.97
N GLU A 174 -15.53 -27.55 -14.10
CA GLU A 174 -16.16 -26.51 -14.93
C GLU A 174 -17.10 -25.58 -14.13
N GLN A 175 -17.83 -26.13 -13.16
CA GLN A 175 -18.73 -25.35 -12.31
C GLN A 175 -17.94 -24.42 -11.37
N ALA A 176 -16.92 -24.92 -10.70
CA ALA A 176 -16.10 -24.13 -9.78
C ALA A 176 -15.29 -23.06 -10.53
N VAL A 177 -14.75 -23.40 -11.72
CA VAL A 177 -14.06 -22.45 -12.61
C VAL A 177 -15.02 -21.34 -13.04
N ALA A 178 -16.25 -21.67 -13.45
CA ALA A 178 -17.25 -20.68 -13.84
C ALA A 178 -17.66 -19.77 -12.67
N GLN A 179 -17.82 -20.32 -11.47
CA GLN A 179 -18.15 -19.54 -10.26
C GLN A 179 -17.02 -18.59 -9.87
N LEU A 180 -15.77 -19.06 -9.84
CA LEU A 180 -14.60 -18.27 -9.47
C LEU A 180 -14.35 -17.11 -10.45
N ARG A 181 -14.63 -17.31 -11.74
CA ARG A 181 -14.47 -16.31 -12.80
C ARG A 181 -15.67 -15.39 -12.98
N SER A 182 -16.77 -15.64 -12.27
CA SER A 182 -18.01 -14.89 -12.47
C SER A 182 -17.82 -13.40 -12.18
N VAL A 183 -18.40 -12.55 -13.03
CA VAL A 183 -18.40 -11.09 -12.88
C VAL A 183 -19.85 -10.63 -12.90
N PRO A 184 -20.37 -10.05 -11.79
CA PRO A 184 -21.72 -9.49 -11.78
C PRO A 184 -21.88 -8.42 -12.87
N LYS A 185 -23.08 -8.27 -13.45
CA LYS A 185 -23.32 -7.32 -14.55
C LYS A 185 -23.03 -5.85 -14.20
N VAL A 186 -23.19 -5.49 -12.92
CA VAL A 186 -22.96 -4.14 -12.40
C VAL A 186 -21.50 -3.96 -11.98
N TRP A 187 -20.70 -5.04 -11.95
CA TRP A 187 -19.33 -5.02 -11.47
C TRP A 187 -18.40 -4.29 -12.45
N SER A 188 -17.61 -3.38 -11.90
CA SER A 188 -16.63 -2.58 -12.62
C SER A 188 -15.28 -2.67 -11.92
N LEU A 189 -14.24 -2.10 -12.53
CA LEU A 189 -12.92 -1.97 -11.89
C LEU A 189 -13.00 -1.21 -10.55
N GLU A 190 -13.99 -0.35 -10.36
CA GLU A 190 -14.22 0.39 -9.11
C GLU A 190 -14.64 -0.52 -7.97
N HIS A 191 -15.37 -1.60 -8.27
CA HIS A 191 -15.70 -2.61 -7.28
C HIS A 191 -14.45 -3.40 -6.88
N ASP A 192 -13.59 -3.72 -7.85
CA ASP A 192 -12.29 -4.35 -7.55
C ASP A 192 -11.39 -3.41 -6.73
N GLU A 193 -11.34 -2.11 -7.05
CA GLU A 193 -10.63 -1.08 -6.27
C GLU A 193 -11.14 -1.01 -4.82
N ALA A 194 -12.45 -0.91 -4.63
CA ALA A 194 -13.06 -0.86 -3.30
C ALA A 194 -12.77 -2.14 -2.49
N LEU A 195 -12.85 -3.31 -3.14
CA LEU A 195 -12.56 -4.60 -2.52
C LEU A 195 -11.09 -4.70 -2.11
N VAL A 196 -10.17 -4.24 -2.97
CA VAL A 196 -8.74 -4.18 -2.66
C VAL A 196 -8.45 -3.21 -1.51
N GLN A 197 -9.04 -2.02 -1.51
CA GLN A 197 -8.87 -1.05 -0.44
C GLN A 197 -9.36 -1.62 0.90
N LEU A 198 -10.53 -2.26 0.92
CA LEU A 198 -11.06 -2.95 2.10
C LEU A 198 -10.05 -3.98 2.62
N MET A 199 -9.56 -4.85 1.74
CA MET A 199 -8.60 -5.89 2.12
C MET A 199 -7.28 -5.27 2.62
N ALA A 200 -6.73 -4.29 1.92
CA ALA A 200 -5.46 -3.64 2.28
C ALA A 200 -5.52 -2.94 3.64
N GLN A 201 -6.65 -2.32 4.00
CA GLN A 201 -6.86 -1.70 5.32
C GLN A 201 -6.84 -2.73 6.47
N HIS A 202 -7.13 -4.00 6.18
CA HIS A 202 -7.22 -5.07 7.17
C HIS A 202 -6.01 -6.02 7.15
N ILE A 203 -5.04 -5.82 6.25
CA ILE A 203 -3.75 -6.51 6.30
C ILE A 203 -2.89 -5.87 7.40
N PRO A 204 -2.35 -6.65 8.36
CA PRO A 204 -1.43 -6.12 9.36
C PRO A 204 -0.23 -5.45 8.69
N ARG A 205 -0.09 -4.13 8.91
CA ARG A 205 0.99 -3.31 8.34
C ARG A 205 2.38 -3.62 8.92
N ASP A 206 2.43 -4.32 10.05
CA ASP A 206 3.70 -4.59 10.74
C ASP A 206 4.31 -5.93 10.28
N ASN A 207 5.62 -5.92 9.97
CA ASN A 207 6.51 -6.97 9.43
C ASN A 207 6.58 -7.14 7.90
N ASP A 208 6.98 -6.08 7.18
CA ASP A 208 7.46 -6.18 5.79
C ASP A 208 8.76 -7.00 5.68
N SER A 209 9.47 -7.21 6.79
CA SER A 209 10.71 -7.97 6.87
C SER A 209 10.61 -9.48 6.62
N LEU A 210 9.39 -10.00 6.52
CA LEU A 210 9.13 -11.43 6.42
C LEU A 210 8.69 -11.86 5.02
N GLY A 211 8.53 -10.91 4.10
CA GLY A 211 8.18 -11.14 2.70
C GLY A 211 7.17 -12.27 2.47
N ALA A 212 7.52 -13.26 1.65
CA ALA A 212 6.62 -14.36 1.27
C ALA A 212 6.27 -15.32 2.44
N ILE A 213 7.07 -15.35 3.51
CA ILE A 213 6.88 -16.26 4.65
C ILE A 213 6.15 -15.62 5.84
N LYS A 214 5.70 -14.35 5.71
CA LYS A 214 4.93 -13.61 6.74
C LYS A 214 3.68 -14.34 7.23
N SER A 215 3.08 -15.22 6.43
CA SER A 215 1.93 -16.03 6.85
C SER A 215 2.27 -17.07 7.92
N PHE A 216 3.56 -17.39 8.08
CA PHE A 216 4.05 -18.57 8.81
C PHE A 216 5.08 -18.22 9.88
N VAL A 217 5.77 -17.09 9.72
CA VAL A 217 6.87 -16.65 10.57
C VAL A 217 6.51 -15.28 11.16
N GLU A 218 6.91 -15.05 12.42
CA GLU A 218 6.78 -13.78 13.16
C GLU A 218 8.06 -12.97 13.10
N HIS A 219 9.23 -13.62 13.06
CA HIS A 219 10.52 -12.95 12.99
C HIS A 219 11.58 -13.84 12.32
N VAL A 220 12.50 -13.22 11.57
CA VAL A 220 13.73 -13.87 11.07
C VAL A 220 14.91 -13.14 11.69
N ASP A 221 15.66 -13.86 12.52
CA ASP A 221 16.94 -13.39 13.05
C ASP A 221 18.08 -14.11 12.33
N VAL A 222 19.22 -13.43 12.18
CA VAL A 222 20.45 -13.97 11.59
C VAL A 222 21.64 -13.70 12.50
N SER A 223 22.73 -14.43 12.31
CA SER A 223 23.94 -14.30 13.12
C SER A 223 24.64 -12.94 13.00
N SER A 224 24.70 -12.41 11.78
CA SER A 224 25.49 -11.22 11.41
C SER A 224 25.12 -10.78 9.98
N TYR A 225 25.35 -9.51 9.64
CA TYR A 225 25.18 -8.98 8.28
C TYR A 225 25.79 -7.57 8.18
N CYS A 226 26.05 -7.10 6.95
CA CYS A 226 26.34 -5.70 6.62
C CYS A 226 25.08 -4.98 6.12
N ASP A 227 25.00 -3.64 6.21
CA ASP A 227 23.76 -2.85 6.03
C ASP A 227 22.95 -3.15 4.74
N ASP A 228 23.59 -3.60 3.66
CA ASP A 228 22.94 -3.88 2.36
C ASP A 228 22.57 -5.37 2.15
N ASP A 229 23.15 -6.30 2.92
CA ASP A 229 23.01 -7.76 2.75
C ASP A 229 22.29 -8.41 3.95
N GLY A 230 21.27 -7.73 4.46
CA GLY A 230 20.57 -8.09 5.69
C GLY A 230 19.57 -9.25 5.58
N PRO A 231 18.92 -9.63 6.69
CA PRO A 231 17.96 -10.74 6.75
C PRO A 231 16.70 -10.56 5.87
N LEU A 232 16.43 -9.33 5.41
CA LEU A 232 15.33 -9.03 4.48
C LEU A 232 15.45 -9.79 3.16
N ASN A 233 16.69 -9.92 2.66
CA ASN A 233 17.02 -10.61 1.41
C ASN A 233 16.73 -12.12 1.49
N LEU A 234 16.59 -12.70 2.71
CA LEU A 234 16.18 -14.09 2.87
C LEU A 234 14.71 -14.34 2.52
N THR A 235 13.88 -13.30 2.49
CA THR A 235 12.41 -13.46 2.43
C THR A 235 11.73 -12.69 1.29
N ASP A 236 12.47 -11.87 0.56
CA ASP A 236 11.99 -11.06 -0.58
C ASP A 236 11.57 -11.92 -1.81
N GLY A 237 12.02 -13.18 -1.86
CA GLY A 237 11.79 -14.11 -2.95
C GLY A 237 12.42 -13.66 -4.26
N ASP A 238 13.49 -12.86 -4.23
CA ASP A 238 14.34 -12.54 -5.37
C ASP A 238 15.55 -13.48 -5.38
N PRO A 239 15.77 -14.29 -6.44
CA PRO A 239 16.94 -15.16 -6.51
C PRO A 239 18.28 -14.41 -6.66
N GLU A 240 18.26 -13.13 -7.01
CA GLU A 240 19.46 -12.33 -7.25
C GLU A 240 19.98 -11.61 -6.00
N THR A 241 19.17 -11.50 -4.93
CA THR A 241 19.58 -10.95 -3.63
C THR A 241 20.06 -12.06 -2.71
N TYR A 242 20.81 -11.69 -1.66
CA TYR A 242 21.32 -12.65 -0.68
C TYR A 242 21.50 -12.01 0.69
N TRP A 243 21.42 -12.85 1.73
CA TRP A 243 22.01 -12.56 3.03
C TRP A 243 23.44 -13.08 3.03
N GLU A 244 24.38 -12.22 3.42
CA GLU A 244 25.77 -12.61 3.64
C GLU A 244 26.08 -12.53 5.14
N SER A 245 26.57 -13.64 5.69
CA SER A 245 27.02 -13.68 7.08
C SER A 245 28.48 -13.27 7.22
N ASP A 246 28.86 -12.77 8.38
CA ASP A 246 30.25 -12.52 8.78
C ASP A 246 30.52 -13.16 10.15
N GLY A 247 31.49 -14.08 10.23
CA GLY A 247 31.82 -14.81 11.44
C GLY A 247 32.60 -16.09 11.19
N SER A 248 33.20 -16.68 12.23
CA SER A 248 33.96 -17.93 12.04
C SER A 248 33.05 -19.11 11.71
N GLN A 249 33.61 -20.13 11.04
CA GLN A 249 32.89 -21.37 10.69
C GLN A 249 32.12 -21.95 11.88
N GLY A 250 30.84 -22.26 11.67
CA GLY A 250 29.94 -22.77 12.71
C GLY A 250 29.24 -21.70 13.56
N GLN A 251 29.58 -20.42 13.38
CA GLN A 251 28.91 -19.28 14.00
C GLN A 251 27.77 -18.70 13.14
N HIS A 252 27.62 -19.16 11.90
CA HIS A 252 26.56 -18.75 10.99
C HIS A 252 25.24 -19.44 11.33
N TRP A 253 24.18 -18.67 11.54
CA TRP A 253 22.86 -19.22 11.83
C TRP A 253 21.72 -18.30 11.37
N ILE A 254 20.57 -18.92 11.11
CA ILE A 254 19.29 -18.26 10.84
C ILE A 254 18.28 -18.83 11.82
N GLN A 255 17.52 -17.96 12.50
CA GLN A 255 16.47 -18.34 13.42
C GLN A 255 15.12 -17.82 12.91
N LEU A 256 14.16 -18.72 12.79
CA LEU A 256 12.77 -18.41 12.46
C LEU A 256 11.94 -18.52 13.73
N ARG A 257 11.29 -17.44 14.14
CA ARG A 257 10.21 -17.48 15.13
C ARG A 257 8.90 -17.74 14.40
N MET A 258 8.33 -18.91 14.61
CA MET A 258 7.18 -19.39 13.85
C MET A 258 5.88 -18.84 14.43
N LYS A 259 4.95 -18.41 13.57
CA LYS A 259 3.59 -18.06 13.98
C LYS A 259 2.92 -19.27 14.62
N LYS A 260 2.26 -19.03 15.75
CA LYS A 260 1.55 -20.08 16.50
C LYS A 260 0.64 -20.90 15.58
N GLY A 261 0.82 -22.22 15.59
CA GLY A 261 0.04 -23.18 14.80
C GLY A 261 0.62 -23.52 13.43
N THR A 262 1.69 -22.86 12.99
CA THR A 262 2.32 -23.19 11.70
C THR A 262 3.02 -24.55 11.76
N VAL A 263 2.51 -25.54 11.02
CA VAL A 263 3.15 -26.85 10.85
C VAL A 263 3.82 -26.91 9.47
N ILE A 264 5.13 -27.16 9.47
CA ILE A 264 5.95 -27.11 8.24
C ILE A 264 5.64 -28.32 7.36
N LYS A 265 4.99 -28.08 6.22
CA LYS A 265 4.89 -29.07 5.14
C LYS A 265 6.22 -29.20 4.40
N LYS A 266 6.87 -28.06 4.12
CA LYS A 266 8.18 -28.03 3.46
C LYS A 266 8.92 -26.73 3.78
N LEU A 267 10.17 -26.84 4.23
CA LEU A 267 11.09 -25.73 4.43
C LEU A 267 12.32 -25.94 3.55
N CYS A 268 12.62 -24.98 2.68
CA CYS A 268 13.80 -24.98 1.84
C CYS A 268 14.65 -23.72 2.06
N ILE A 269 15.94 -23.84 1.80
CA ILE A 269 16.87 -22.73 1.64
C ILE A 269 17.35 -22.68 0.19
N VAL A 270 17.47 -21.48 -0.36
CA VAL A 270 17.95 -21.23 -1.71
C VAL A 270 19.44 -20.89 -1.65
N LEU A 271 20.25 -21.63 -2.39
CA LEU A 271 21.70 -21.41 -2.50
C LEU A 271 22.12 -21.38 -3.96
N ASP A 272 23.27 -20.79 -4.26
CA ASP A 272 23.86 -20.81 -5.60
C ASP A 272 25.28 -21.36 -5.57
N GLY A 273 25.54 -22.40 -6.36
CA GLY A 273 26.86 -23.01 -6.47
C GLY A 273 27.87 -22.17 -7.24
N ALA A 274 27.43 -21.06 -7.86
CA ALA A 274 28.31 -20.08 -8.51
C ALA A 274 28.72 -18.92 -7.58
N ASP A 275 28.27 -18.90 -6.32
CA ASP A 275 28.69 -17.87 -5.36
C ASP A 275 30.21 -17.95 -5.10
N ASP A 276 30.86 -16.78 -4.99
CA ASP A 276 32.30 -16.65 -4.79
C ASP A 276 32.73 -16.71 -3.31
N ASN A 277 31.78 -16.75 -2.37
CA ASN A 277 32.00 -16.96 -0.93
C ASN A 277 32.03 -18.46 -0.57
N TYR A 278 32.24 -18.77 0.71
CA TYR A 278 32.22 -20.15 1.17
C TYR A 278 30.81 -20.75 1.08
N LEU A 279 30.69 -21.86 0.37
CA LEU A 279 29.43 -22.55 0.15
C LEU A 279 29.05 -23.41 1.37
N PRO A 280 27.81 -23.38 1.85
CA PRO A 280 27.37 -24.26 2.94
C PRO A 280 27.54 -25.74 2.55
N GLN A 281 28.19 -26.53 3.42
CA GLN A 281 28.38 -27.97 3.22
C GLN A 281 27.55 -28.79 4.20
N ARG A 282 27.54 -28.40 5.48
CA ARG A 282 26.80 -29.12 6.53
C ARG A 282 25.93 -28.16 7.31
N MET A 283 24.63 -28.41 7.28
CA MET A 283 23.61 -27.60 7.95
C MET A 283 22.83 -28.45 8.94
N VAL A 284 22.60 -27.92 10.14
CA VAL A 284 21.84 -28.58 11.21
C VAL A 284 20.61 -27.76 11.49
N VAL A 285 19.43 -28.37 11.34
CA VAL A 285 18.14 -27.74 11.62
C VAL A 285 17.66 -28.23 12.98
N GLN A 286 17.35 -27.31 13.87
CA GLN A 286 16.87 -27.56 15.21
C GLN A 286 15.51 -26.89 15.42
N GLY A 287 14.67 -27.41 16.32
CA GLY A 287 13.41 -26.78 16.66
C GLY A 287 12.96 -27.08 18.09
N GLY A 288 12.22 -26.15 18.67
CA GLY A 288 11.78 -26.23 20.07
C GLY A 288 11.33 -24.89 20.63
N GLU A 289 11.35 -24.77 21.96
CA GLU A 289 11.02 -23.55 22.70
C GLU A 289 12.30 -22.88 23.20
N GLN A 290 12.42 -21.55 23.03
CA GLN A 290 13.52 -20.69 23.54
C GLN A 290 14.89 -21.39 23.59
N ASP A 291 15.28 -21.93 24.75
CA ASP A 291 16.60 -22.54 24.99
C ASP A 291 16.64 -24.07 24.80
N ASN A 292 15.50 -24.73 24.59
CA ASN A 292 15.37 -26.18 24.49
C ASN A 292 15.14 -26.62 23.02
N LEU A 293 16.12 -26.34 22.18
CA LEU A 293 16.10 -26.73 20.76
C LEU A 293 16.59 -28.17 20.57
N LYS A 294 15.77 -29.01 19.93
CA LYS A 294 16.12 -30.38 19.53
C LYS A 294 16.54 -30.41 18.07
N THR A 295 17.55 -31.21 17.73
CA THR A 295 17.92 -31.41 16.32
C THR A 295 16.81 -32.16 15.58
N LEU A 296 16.27 -31.53 14.54
CA LEU A 296 15.20 -32.07 13.70
C LEU A 296 15.77 -32.73 12.44
N ASN A 297 16.79 -32.13 11.83
CA ASN A 297 17.44 -32.67 10.64
C ASN A 297 18.90 -32.22 10.52
N THR A 298 19.72 -32.98 9.80
CA THR A 298 21.07 -32.60 9.39
C THR A 298 21.24 -32.83 7.90
N VAL A 299 21.51 -31.76 7.17
CA VAL A 299 21.61 -31.74 5.71
C VAL A 299 23.08 -31.62 5.31
N HIS A 300 23.51 -32.49 4.40
CA HIS A 300 24.83 -32.40 3.76
C HIS A 300 24.62 -32.08 2.28
N ILE A 301 25.36 -31.10 1.79
CA ILE A 301 25.22 -30.58 0.43
C ILE A 301 26.43 -31.04 -0.38
N ASP A 302 26.15 -31.63 -1.54
CA ASP A 302 27.16 -32.05 -2.51
C ASP A 302 27.11 -31.11 -3.72
N TRP A 303 28.15 -30.29 -3.86
CA TRP A 303 28.25 -29.25 -4.88
C TRP A 303 28.73 -29.83 -6.21
N THR A 304 27.83 -30.52 -6.89
CA THR A 304 28.06 -31.09 -8.23
C THR A 304 27.58 -30.20 -9.37
N VAL A 305 26.81 -29.15 -9.06
CA VAL A 305 26.15 -28.26 -10.02
C VAL A 305 26.37 -26.80 -9.59
N THR A 306 26.64 -25.91 -10.55
CA THR A 306 26.96 -24.49 -10.35
C THR A 306 25.76 -23.56 -10.51
N ASP A 307 24.53 -24.06 -10.40
CA ASP A 307 23.31 -23.27 -10.58
C ASP A 307 22.61 -23.05 -9.23
N THR A 308 21.69 -22.07 -9.16
CA THR A 308 20.83 -21.85 -8.00
C THR A 308 19.89 -23.03 -7.73
N GLN A 309 19.84 -23.51 -6.48
CA GLN A 309 19.03 -24.66 -6.06
C GLN A 309 18.26 -24.43 -4.76
N ASP A 310 17.09 -25.07 -4.66
CA ASP A 310 16.28 -25.14 -3.44
C ASP A 310 16.65 -26.42 -2.65
N ILE A 311 17.38 -26.26 -1.55
CA ILE A 311 17.76 -27.36 -0.67
C ILE A 311 16.70 -27.56 0.40
N VAL A 312 16.10 -28.76 0.46
CA VAL A 312 15.04 -29.10 1.41
C VAL A 312 15.66 -29.34 2.80
N MET A 313 15.24 -28.54 3.76
CA MET A 313 15.72 -28.56 5.15
C MET A 313 14.81 -29.40 6.06
N LEU A 314 13.49 -29.24 5.92
CA LEU A 314 12.47 -30.03 6.62
C LEU A 314 11.32 -30.33 5.67
N GLU A 315 10.69 -31.50 5.82
CA GLU A 315 9.53 -31.89 5.02
C GLU A 315 8.57 -32.75 5.84
N ASN A 316 7.27 -32.53 5.66
CA ASN A 316 6.17 -33.27 6.29
C ASN A 316 6.25 -33.35 7.82
N MET A 317 6.54 -32.22 8.48
CA MET A 317 6.51 -32.15 9.94
C MET A 317 5.07 -32.37 10.44
N THR A 318 4.93 -33.02 11.59
CA THR A 318 3.64 -33.34 12.21
C THR A 318 3.27 -32.43 13.38
N GLU A 319 4.22 -31.62 13.84
CA GLU A 319 4.10 -30.80 15.05
C GLU A 319 4.60 -29.38 14.77
N HIS A 320 4.05 -28.40 15.50
CA HIS A 320 4.48 -27.01 15.46
C HIS A 320 5.73 -26.81 16.34
N TYR A 321 6.74 -26.13 15.80
CA TYR A 321 7.93 -25.70 16.55
C TYR A 321 7.96 -24.18 16.61
N PRO A 322 7.82 -23.56 17.79
CA PRO A 322 7.81 -22.09 17.92
C PRO A 322 9.09 -21.42 17.43
N ILE A 323 10.23 -22.12 17.56
CA ILE A 323 11.52 -21.68 17.03
C ILE A 323 12.06 -22.76 16.12
N ILE A 324 12.51 -22.37 14.92
CA ILE A 324 13.33 -23.18 14.02
C ILE A 324 14.68 -22.50 13.89
N MET A 325 15.76 -23.21 14.19
CA MET A 325 17.13 -22.73 14.11
C MET A 325 17.89 -23.51 13.04
N ILE A 326 18.37 -22.81 12.01
CA ILE A 326 19.18 -23.37 10.94
C ILE A 326 20.64 -22.94 11.19
N ARG A 327 21.50 -23.91 11.50
CA ARG A 327 22.91 -23.67 11.79
C ARG A 327 23.78 -24.16 10.65
N ILE A 328 24.59 -23.28 10.08
CA ILE A 328 25.56 -23.64 9.05
C ILE A 328 26.87 -24.00 9.79
N LYS A 329 27.17 -25.29 9.86
CA LYS A 329 28.25 -25.84 10.67
C LYS A 329 29.58 -25.90 9.92
N GLU A 330 29.52 -26.22 8.63
CA GLU A 330 30.69 -26.32 7.76
C GLU A 330 30.40 -25.63 6.44
N CYS A 331 31.39 -24.90 5.93
CA CYS A 331 31.39 -24.28 4.61
C CYS A 331 32.64 -24.75 3.84
N MET A 332 32.64 -24.62 2.51
CA MET A 332 33.77 -24.97 1.63
C MET A 332 34.09 -23.83 0.64
N ASP A 333 35.36 -23.67 0.31
CA ASP A 333 35.88 -22.73 -0.72
C ASP A 333 36.25 -23.41 -2.05
N GLY A 334 35.77 -24.63 -2.27
CA GLY A 334 36.06 -25.44 -3.46
C GLY A 334 37.36 -26.23 -3.42
N VAL A 335 38.25 -26.03 -2.43
CA VAL A 335 39.52 -26.78 -2.31
C VAL A 335 39.79 -27.27 -0.87
N SER A 336 39.24 -26.61 0.15
CA SER A 336 39.40 -26.95 1.57
C SER A 336 38.11 -26.75 2.38
N THR A 337 38.02 -27.44 3.52
CA THR A 337 36.99 -27.23 4.55
C THR A 337 37.49 -26.33 5.69
N ALA A 338 38.61 -25.61 5.47
CA ALA A 338 39.36 -24.93 6.51
C ALA A 338 39.15 -23.42 6.42
N GLY A 339 38.10 -22.94 7.10
CA GLY A 339 37.72 -21.54 7.08
C GLY A 339 36.38 -21.37 6.37
N GLY A 340 35.51 -20.60 6.98
CA GLY A 340 34.22 -20.20 6.43
C GLY A 340 33.85 -18.94 7.18
N ILE A 341 34.51 -17.85 6.81
CA ILE A 341 34.38 -16.56 7.51
C ILE A 341 33.08 -15.84 7.09
N ASP A 342 32.50 -16.24 5.97
CA ASP A 342 31.32 -15.67 5.37
C ASP A 342 30.63 -16.70 4.48
N THR A 343 29.30 -16.63 4.37
CA THR A 343 28.52 -17.48 3.46
C THR A 343 27.27 -16.76 2.99
N ARG A 344 26.86 -17.02 1.75
CA ARG A 344 25.68 -16.43 1.13
C ARG A 344 24.50 -17.40 1.13
N ILE A 345 23.34 -16.88 1.50
CA ILE A 345 22.06 -17.58 1.40
C ILE A 345 21.09 -16.67 0.63
N ARG A 346 20.54 -17.17 -0.47
CA ARG A 346 19.72 -16.40 -1.40
C ARG A 346 18.23 -16.36 -1.05
N GLY A 347 17.80 -17.14 -0.07
CA GLY A 347 16.40 -17.13 0.34
C GLY A 347 15.95 -18.30 1.17
N ILE A 348 14.75 -18.18 1.74
CA ILE A 348 14.05 -19.21 2.51
C ILE A 348 12.64 -19.36 1.94
N LYS A 349 12.24 -20.60 1.68
CA LYS A 349 10.91 -20.95 1.19
C LYS A 349 10.23 -21.84 2.19
N LEU A 350 9.09 -21.40 2.72
CA LEU A 350 8.31 -22.16 3.69
C LEU A 350 6.90 -22.39 3.18
N HIS A 351 6.51 -23.66 3.14
CA HIS A 351 5.14 -24.10 2.90
C HIS A 351 4.62 -24.72 4.19
N SER A 352 3.53 -24.17 4.70
CA SER A 352 2.80 -24.75 5.82
C SER A 352 1.76 -25.75 5.30
N THR A 353 1.33 -26.68 6.15
CA THR A 353 0.09 -27.43 5.92
C THR A 353 -1.13 -26.51 5.94
N GLU A 354 -1.03 -25.35 6.59
CA GLU A 354 -2.00 -24.27 6.58
C GLU A 354 -1.64 -23.23 5.51
N GLU A 355 -2.19 -23.30 4.29
CA GLU A 355 -2.11 -22.15 3.37
C GLU A 355 -3.07 -21.05 3.85
N ARG A 356 -2.57 -20.12 4.67
CA ARG A 356 -3.29 -18.88 4.96
C ARG A 356 -2.97 -17.86 3.86
N SER A 357 -3.73 -17.88 2.77
CA SER A 357 -3.67 -16.80 1.77
C SER A 357 -4.35 -15.55 2.35
N LEU A 358 -3.55 -14.57 2.77
CA LEU A 358 -3.91 -13.23 3.28
C LEU A 358 -4.86 -13.16 4.50
N GLY A 359 -5.49 -14.26 4.89
CA GLY A 359 -6.29 -14.37 6.12
C GLY A 359 -7.74 -13.92 6.00
N PHE A 360 -8.29 -13.76 4.78
CA PHE A 360 -9.69 -13.39 4.58
C PHE A 360 -10.54 -14.64 4.32
N ASP A 361 -11.58 -14.81 5.12
CA ASP A 361 -12.59 -15.86 4.95
C ASP A 361 -13.90 -15.28 4.40
N ARG A 362 -14.88 -16.13 4.09
CA ARG A 362 -16.19 -15.70 3.58
C ARG A 362 -16.91 -14.75 4.54
N ASP A 363 -16.81 -14.99 5.85
CA ASP A 363 -17.58 -14.27 6.86
C ASP A 363 -16.96 -12.88 7.17
N PHE A 364 -15.71 -12.64 6.76
CA PHE A 364 -15.09 -11.31 6.73
C PHE A 364 -15.92 -10.29 5.93
N PHE A 365 -16.53 -10.71 4.82
CA PHE A 365 -17.32 -9.85 3.94
C PHE A 365 -18.76 -9.62 4.44
N CYS A 366 -18.91 -9.40 5.75
CA CYS A 366 -20.18 -9.08 6.38
C CYS A 366 -20.47 -7.56 6.37
N ALA A 367 -21.75 -7.18 6.48
CA ALA A 367 -22.21 -5.79 6.43
C ALA A 367 -21.45 -4.85 7.39
N LYS A 368 -21.02 -5.35 8.56
CA LYS A 368 -20.22 -4.59 9.54
C LYS A 368 -18.90 -4.05 8.95
N ASN A 369 -18.23 -4.85 8.11
CA ASN A 369 -16.95 -4.48 7.51
C ASN A 369 -17.12 -3.69 6.20
N LEU A 370 -18.34 -3.68 5.62
CA LEU A 370 -18.64 -3.01 4.35
C LEU A 370 -19.18 -1.58 4.51
N VAL A 371 -19.39 -1.09 5.74
CA VAL A 371 -19.99 0.24 6.02
C VAL A 371 -19.28 1.39 5.27
N ARG A 372 -17.95 1.33 5.16
CA ARG A 372 -17.14 2.34 4.45
C ARG A 372 -17.06 2.10 2.93
N PHE A 373 -17.63 1.02 2.42
CA PHE A 373 -17.57 0.58 1.02
C PHE A 373 -18.97 0.21 0.50
N PRO A 374 -19.92 1.16 0.42
CA PRO A 374 -21.31 0.89 0.06
C PRO A 374 -21.48 0.28 -1.33
N ILE A 375 -20.54 0.51 -2.26
CA ILE A 375 -20.54 -0.12 -3.59
C ILE A 375 -20.45 -1.66 -3.50
N LEU A 376 -19.80 -2.19 -2.46
CA LEU A 376 -19.65 -3.63 -2.23
C LEU A 376 -20.85 -4.25 -1.51
N ASP A 377 -21.61 -3.46 -0.75
CA ASP A 377 -22.76 -3.92 0.06
C ASP A 377 -23.89 -4.50 -0.80
N SER A 378 -23.93 -4.13 -2.09
CA SER A 378 -24.85 -4.68 -3.07
C SER A 378 -24.58 -6.16 -3.43
N SER A 379 -23.41 -6.69 -3.09
CA SER A 379 -22.95 -8.04 -3.46
C SER A 379 -22.97 -9.00 -2.28
N SER A 380 -23.24 -10.28 -2.54
CA SER A 380 -23.25 -11.29 -1.47
C SER A 380 -21.82 -11.59 -0.97
N PRO A 381 -21.66 -12.03 0.30
CA PRO A 381 -20.35 -12.41 0.84
C PRO A 381 -19.63 -13.48 0.01
N ASP A 382 -20.37 -14.42 -0.60
CA ASP A 382 -19.79 -15.44 -1.48
C ASP A 382 -19.18 -14.86 -2.76
N VAL A 383 -19.82 -13.85 -3.36
CA VAL A 383 -19.31 -13.17 -4.55
C VAL A 383 -18.04 -12.41 -4.19
N LEU A 384 -18.05 -11.66 -3.10
CA LEU A 384 -16.89 -10.91 -2.61
C LEU A 384 -15.73 -11.84 -2.25
N TYR A 385 -16.01 -12.96 -1.58
CA TYR A 385 -15.01 -13.96 -1.23
C TYR A 385 -14.35 -14.56 -2.48
N ARG A 386 -15.13 -15.06 -3.44
CA ARG A 386 -14.58 -15.63 -4.70
C ARG A 386 -13.82 -14.58 -5.52
N ARG A 387 -14.34 -13.35 -5.59
CA ARG A 387 -13.65 -12.25 -6.27
C ARG A 387 -12.33 -11.91 -5.58
N SER A 388 -12.30 -11.93 -4.25
CA SER A 388 -11.06 -11.74 -3.49
C SER A 388 -10.04 -12.84 -3.82
N LEU A 389 -10.44 -14.11 -3.86
CA LEU A 389 -9.55 -15.23 -4.19
C LEU A 389 -8.93 -15.10 -5.59
N ILE A 390 -9.73 -14.78 -6.61
CA ILE A 390 -9.20 -14.67 -7.97
C ILE A 390 -8.29 -13.44 -8.13
N LEU A 391 -8.59 -12.32 -7.45
CA LEU A 391 -7.68 -11.17 -7.39
C LEU A 391 -6.36 -11.53 -6.71
N GLN A 392 -6.38 -12.31 -5.62
CA GLN A 392 -5.15 -12.81 -4.97
C GLN A 392 -4.30 -13.69 -5.91
N ARG A 393 -4.92 -14.48 -6.79
CA ARG A 393 -4.20 -15.23 -7.83
C ARG A 393 -3.54 -14.29 -8.85
N VAL A 394 -4.25 -13.26 -9.30
CA VAL A 394 -3.68 -12.23 -10.20
C VAL A 394 -2.49 -11.53 -9.54
N LEU A 395 -2.61 -11.15 -8.27
CA LEU A 395 -1.53 -10.53 -7.49
C LEU A 395 -0.34 -11.47 -7.30
N THR A 396 -0.57 -12.76 -7.11
CA THR A 396 0.50 -13.77 -7.03
C THR A 396 1.31 -13.83 -8.34
N ILE A 397 0.63 -13.77 -9.49
CA ILE A 397 1.30 -13.67 -10.79
C ILE A 397 2.10 -12.36 -10.87
N MET A 398 1.47 -11.24 -10.53
CA MET A 398 2.06 -9.90 -10.58
C MET A 398 3.32 -9.81 -9.72
N ASP A 399 3.27 -10.20 -8.45
CA ASP A 399 4.40 -10.20 -7.51
C ASP A 399 5.57 -11.05 -8.03
N SER A 400 5.31 -12.10 -8.79
CA SER A 400 6.37 -12.94 -9.36
C SER A 400 7.11 -12.32 -10.55
N VAL A 401 6.54 -11.27 -11.15
CA VAL A 401 7.10 -10.58 -12.32
C VAL A 401 7.31 -9.08 -12.15
N LEU A 402 6.88 -8.49 -11.03
CA LEU A 402 6.84 -7.05 -10.80
C LEU A 402 8.22 -6.39 -10.97
N HIS A 403 9.28 -7.01 -10.45
CA HIS A 403 10.66 -6.53 -10.56
C HIS A 403 11.23 -6.62 -11.97
N TYR A 404 10.66 -7.42 -12.87
CA TYR A 404 11.03 -7.41 -14.29
C TYR A 404 10.23 -6.36 -15.08
N MET A 405 9.04 -6.02 -14.60
CA MET A 405 8.19 -4.99 -15.22
C MET A 405 8.63 -3.59 -14.82
N VAL A 406 9.14 -3.44 -13.59
CA VAL A 406 9.69 -2.22 -13.02
C VAL A 406 11.11 -2.52 -12.54
N PRO A 407 12.11 -2.60 -13.45
CA PRO A 407 13.45 -3.04 -13.10
C PRO A 407 14.21 -2.01 -12.27
N ALA A 408 14.72 -2.44 -11.12
CA ALA A 408 15.59 -1.66 -10.23
C ALA A 408 16.80 -1.06 -10.98
N TRP A 409 17.41 -1.87 -11.86
CA TRP A 409 18.65 -1.53 -12.57
C TRP A 409 18.48 -0.58 -13.76
N GLN A 410 17.26 -0.33 -14.26
CA GLN A 410 17.06 0.54 -15.43
C GLN A 410 15.66 1.17 -15.53
N TYR A 411 15.48 2.25 -14.77
CA TYR A 411 14.24 3.04 -14.69
C TYR A 411 13.82 3.75 -16.00
N SER A 412 14.61 3.68 -17.07
CA SER A 412 14.36 4.36 -18.35
C SER A 412 13.83 3.47 -19.49
N ILE A 413 13.73 2.15 -19.30
CA ILE A 413 13.44 1.19 -20.39
C ILE A 413 11.95 0.80 -20.52
N GLY A 414 11.09 1.02 -19.53
CA GLY A 414 9.71 0.52 -19.55
C GLY A 414 8.67 1.49 -20.09
N SER A 415 7.75 1.01 -20.94
CA SER A 415 6.44 1.63 -21.15
C SER A 415 5.47 1.03 -20.12
N TYR A 416 5.44 1.58 -18.93
CA TYR A 416 4.73 1.09 -17.74
C TYR A 416 3.19 1.24 -17.78
N LYS A 417 2.64 1.58 -18.95
CA LYS A 417 1.20 1.80 -19.20
C LYS A 417 0.29 0.63 -18.80
N CYS A 418 0.82 -0.59 -18.70
CA CYS A 418 0.01 -1.75 -18.30
C CYS A 418 -0.44 -1.67 -16.83
N LEU A 419 0.45 -1.27 -15.91
CA LEU A 419 0.09 -1.12 -14.49
C LEU A 419 -0.82 0.08 -14.24
N GLN A 420 -0.74 1.12 -15.07
CA GLN A 420 -1.62 2.30 -15.00
C GLN A 420 -3.11 1.95 -14.95
N LYS A 421 -3.53 0.88 -15.66
CA LYS A 421 -4.94 0.45 -15.72
C LYS A 421 -5.41 -0.31 -14.48
N VAL A 422 -4.51 -0.89 -13.71
CA VAL A 422 -4.83 -1.75 -12.54
C VAL A 422 -4.08 -1.31 -11.29
N ARG A 423 -3.62 -0.06 -11.27
CA ARG A 423 -2.82 0.49 -10.17
C ARG A 423 -3.50 0.35 -8.82
N GLN A 424 -4.82 0.40 -8.81
CA GLN A 424 -5.65 0.22 -7.62
C GLN A 424 -5.57 -1.19 -7.00
N LEU A 425 -5.00 -2.18 -7.70
CA LEU A 425 -4.75 -3.52 -7.16
C LEU A 425 -3.40 -3.62 -6.44
N LEU A 426 -2.47 -2.71 -6.73
CA LEU A 426 -1.12 -2.71 -6.19
C LEU A 426 -1.05 -2.68 -4.65
N PRO A 427 -1.99 -2.08 -3.89
CA PRO A 427 -1.96 -2.11 -2.43
C PRO A 427 -1.86 -3.50 -1.78
N LEU A 428 -2.27 -4.56 -2.47
CA LEU A 428 -2.16 -5.94 -1.98
C LEU A 428 -0.86 -6.65 -2.40
N SER A 429 -0.03 -6.02 -3.25
CA SER A 429 1.26 -6.56 -3.65
C SER A 429 2.21 -6.64 -2.45
N LYS A 430 2.84 -7.80 -2.26
CA LYS A 430 3.81 -8.00 -1.18
C LYS A 430 5.20 -7.49 -1.52
N LYS A 431 5.52 -7.36 -2.81
CA LYS A 431 6.87 -6.95 -3.28
C LYS A 431 7.01 -5.46 -3.55
N ARG A 432 5.88 -4.77 -3.72
CA ARG A 432 5.83 -3.38 -4.15
C ARG A 432 6.52 -2.40 -3.20
N LEU A 433 6.27 -2.49 -1.90
CA LEU A 433 6.83 -1.55 -0.92
C LEU A 433 8.36 -1.66 -0.86
N ASN A 434 8.89 -2.89 -0.88
CA ASN A 434 10.33 -3.13 -0.96
C ASN A 434 10.93 -2.46 -2.20
N LEU A 435 10.36 -2.65 -3.40
CA LEU A 435 10.84 -1.98 -4.62
C LEU A 435 10.84 -0.45 -4.47
N ILE A 436 9.78 0.12 -3.90
CA ILE A 436 9.70 1.56 -3.64
C ILE A 436 10.85 2.00 -2.72
N GLU A 437 11.12 1.28 -1.64
CA GLU A 437 12.22 1.56 -0.72
C GLU A 437 13.58 1.47 -1.40
N THR A 438 13.83 0.41 -2.19
CA THR A 438 15.05 0.25 -2.98
C THR A 438 15.27 1.44 -3.91
N PHE A 439 14.28 1.81 -4.71
CA PHE A 439 14.39 2.95 -5.63
C PHE A 439 14.68 4.26 -4.89
N LEU A 440 14.06 4.48 -3.74
CA LEU A 440 14.30 5.68 -2.94
C LEU A 440 15.70 5.67 -2.34
N LYS A 441 16.17 4.53 -1.82
CA LYS A 441 17.51 4.35 -1.26
C LYS A 441 18.60 4.58 -2.32
N ASP A 442 18.50 3.93 -3.47
CA ASP A 442 19.48 4.01 -4.56
C ASP A 442 19.65 5.42 -5.14
N THR A 443 18.58 6.22 -5.07
CA THR A 443 18.58 7.60 -5.58
C THR A 443 18.76 8.64 -4.48
N SER A 444 18.96 8.21 -3.23
CA SER A 444 19.23 9.09 -2.10
C SER A 444 20.66 9.64 -2.16
N SER A 445 20.85 10.76 -1.48
CA SER A 445 22.13 11.45 -1.36
C SER A 445 22.27 12.03 0.04
N GLU A 446 23.49 12.18 0.52
CA GLU A 446 23.74 12.87 1.78
C GLU A 446 23.82 14.40 1.57
N PRO A 447 23.35 15.19 2.54
CA PRO A 447 23.47 16.64 2.50
C PRO A 447 24.95 17.06 2.47
N SER A 448 25.31 17.99 1.59
CA SER A 448 26.66 18.57 1.54
C SER A 448 26.80 19.79 2.45
N ASP A 449 25.77 20.65 2.47
CA ASP A 449 25.63 21.80 3.37
C ASP A 449 24.14 22.15 3.50
N LYS A 450 23.72 22.70 4.64
CA LYS A 450 22.34 23.12 4.92
C LYS A 450 22.23 24.64 4.76
N PRO A 451 21.55 25.16 3.73
CA PRO A 451 21.43 26.59 3.52
C PRO A 451 20.63 27.27 4.64
N VAL A 452 21.06 28.46 5.04
CA VAL A 452 20.35 29.32 6.00
C VAL A 452 19.55 30.37 5.23
N VAL A 453 18.25 30.47 5.51
CA VAL A 453 17.32 31.43 4.91
C VAL A 453 16.73 32.33 5.97
N TYR A 454 16.69 33.63 5.67
CA TYR A 454 16.09 34.65 6.52
C TYR A 454 14.70 34.98 6.00
N ILE A 455 13.69 34.89 6.87
CA ILE A 455 12.28 35.03 6.49
C ILE A 455 11.63 36.13 7.34
N ASN A 456 10.97 37.07 6.69
CA ASN A 456 10.12 38.08 7.32
C ASN A 456 8.66 37.58 7.36
N ARG A 457 8.26 36.91 8.45
CA ARG A 457 6.87 36.39 8.59
C ARG A 457 5.85 37.50 8.75
N ARG A 458 6.21 38.63 9.36
CA ARG A 458 5.32 39.78 9.52
C ARG A 458 4.90 40.35 8.16
N ALA A 459 5.87 40.58 7.27
CA ALA A 459 5.58 41.06 5.92
C ALA A 459 4.74 40.04 5.13
N ALA A 460 5.01 38.74 5.28
CA ALA A 460 4.21 37.69 4.67
C ALA A 460 2.77 37.65 5.23
N MET A 461 2.58 37.89 6.53
CA MET A 461 1.27 37.97 7.16
C MET A 461 0.48 39.19 6.66
N GLU A 462 1.12 40.35 6.54
CA GLU A 462 0.53 41.56 5.97
C GLU A 462 0.08 41.33 4.51
N HIS A 463 0.93 40.68 3.69
CA HIS A 463 0.57 40.27 2.33
C HIS A 463 -0.61 39.28 2.29
N ARG A 464 -0.66 38.29 3.20
CA ARG A 464 -1.79 37.34 3.27
C ARG A 464 -3.11 38.04 3.56
N CYS A 465 -3.11 39.11 4.37
CA CYS A 465 -4.30 39.90 4.65
C CYS A 465 -4.74 40.75 3.45
N ASP A 466 -3.79 41.30 2.70
CA ASP A 466 -4.06 42.14 1.54
C ASP A 466 -3.03 41.91 0.41
N PRO A 467 -3.23 40.88 -0.44
CA PRO A 467 -2.29 40.55 -1.52
C PRO A 467 -2.16 41.64 -2.59
N SER A 468 -3.07 42.63 -2.59
CA SER A 468 -3.05 43.71 -3.60
C SER A 468 -1.88 44.67 -3.43
N GLN A 469 -1.26 44.71 -2.24
CA GLN A 469 -0.14 45.60 -1.93
C GLN A 469 1.19 45.15 -2.55
N ASP A 470 1.33 43.86 -2.85
CA ASP A 470 2.51 43.28 -3.49
C ASP A 470 2.10 42.32 -4.61
N THR A 471 1.80 42.88 -5.77
CA THR A 471 1.40 42.11 -6.96
C THR A 471 2.46 41.14 -7.47
N GLU A 472 3.74 41.31 -7.09
CA GLU A 472 4.83 40.38 -7.44
C GLU A 472 5.01 39.27 -6.39
N CYS A 473 4.22 39.30 -5.30
CA CYS A 473 4.21 38.33 -4.20
C CYS A 473 5.58 38.13 -3.51
N LYS A 474 6.51 39.08 -3.65
CA LYS A 474 7.86 39.03 -3.09
C LYS A 474 7.90 38.88 -1.56
N LEU A 475 6.90 39.42 -0.86
CA LEU A 475 6.81 39.41 0.59
C LEU A 475 6.31 38.08 1.16
N THR A 476 5.81 37.17 0.33
CA THR A 476 5.37 35.82 0.76
C THR A 476 6.53 34.98 1.27
N VAL A 477 6.27 34.09 2.23
CA VAL A 477 7.25 33.09 2.68
C VAL A 477 7.68 32.22 1.49
N PHE A 478 6.76 31.91 0.59
CA PHE A 478 7.03 31.19 -0.66
C PHE A 478 8.13 31.85 -1.49
N MET A 479 8.00 33.13 -1.83
CA MET A 479 8.99 33.80 -2.66
C MET A 479 10.30 34.04 -1.92
N GLN A 480 10.24 34.36 -0.61
CA GLN A 480 11.42 34.53 0.22
C GLN A 480 12.26 33.24 0.28
N LEU A 481 11.62 32.07 0.43
CA LEU A 481 12.29 30.77 0.39
C LEU A 481 12.78 30.41 -1.01
N TYR A 482 11.95 30.60 -2.04
CA TYR A 482 12.31 30.28 -3.42
C TYR A 482 13.55 31.05 -3.86
N GLU A 483 13.62 32.36 -3.58
CA GLU A 483 14.78 33.19 -3.90
C GLU A 483 15.95 32.92 -2.95
N GLY A 484 15.68 32.72 -1.65
CA GLY A 484 16.70 32.47 -0.63
C GLY A 484 17.46 31.15 -0.80
N LEU A 485 16.82 30.14 -1.41
CA LEU A 485 17.41 28.82 -1.70
C LEU A 485 18.07 28.73 -3.08
N LYS A 486 17.99 29.78 -3.91
CA LYS A 486 18.72 29.78 -5.19
C LYS A 486 20.23 29.76 -4.93
N PRO A 487 21.00 29.11 -5.81
CA PRO A 487 22.45 29.22 -5.78
C PRO A 487 22.90 30.68 -5.85
N ARG A 488 23.71 31.11 -4.88
CA ARG A 488 24.23 32.49 -4.84
C ARG A 488 25.20 32.78 -5.98
N ASP A 489 25.93 31.75 -6.43
CA ASP A 489 26.93 31.81 -7.49
C ASP A 489 26.75 30.69 -8.51
N ARG A 490 27.24 30.90 -9.75
CA ARG A 490 27.17 29.91 -10.86
C ARG A 490 27.90 28.59 -10.56
N THR A 491 28.80 28.59 -9.57
CA THR A 491 29.58 27.42 -9.15
C THR A 491 28.85 26.57 -8.11
N THR A 492 27.88 27.14 -7.40
CA THR A 492 27.14 26.46 -6.35
C THR A 492 26.05 25.60 -6.98
N LYS A 493 26.01 24.32 -6.63
CA LYS A 493 24.97 23.42 -7.13
C LYS A 493 23.62 23.78 -6.50
N PRO A 494 22.50 23.64 -7.23
CA PRO A 494 21.17 23.72 -6.66
C PRO A 494 21.00 22.76 -5.48
N LEU A 495 20.16 23.14 -4.52
CA LEU A 495 19.80 22.28 -3.39
C LEU A 495 19.25 20.96 -3.91
N ASN A 496 19.81 19.86 -3.40
CA ASN A 496 19.34 18.53 -3.69
C ASN A 496 18.26 18.14 -2.68
N TYR A 497 17.08 17.76 -3.17
CA TYR A 497 15.94 17.36 -2.33
C TYR A 497 15.85 15.84 -2.11
N ARG A 498 16.77 15.05 -2.68
CA ARG A 498 16.83 13.59 -2.54
C ARG A 498 17.63 13.15 -1.32
N TRP A 499 17.39 13.77 -0.17
CA TRP A 499 18.08 13.37 1.05
C TRP A 499 17.53 12.03 1.56
N SER A 500 18.39 11.29 2.26
CA SER A 500 17.96 10.05 2.91
C SER A 500 17.00 10.37 4.07
N SER A 501 16.20 9.38 4.47
CA SER A 501 15.23 9.50 5.57
C SER A 501 15.85 9.77 6.94
N ARG A 502 17.18 9.84 7.03
CA ARG A 502 17.92 10.27 8.22
C ARG A 502 17.95 11.79 8.37
N TYR A 503 17.67 12.54 7.30
CA TYR A 503 17.72 14.00 7.28
C TYR A 503 16.36 14.59 6.89
N ASP A 504 15.69 15.20 7.86
CA ASP A 504 14.33 15.71 7.69
C ASP A 504 14.28 17.26 7.50
N GLN A 505 15.42 17.95 7.44
CA GLN A 505 15.47 19.42 7.40
C GLN A 505 16.34 19.96 6.27
N TRP A 506 15.75 20.42 5.17
CA TRP A 506 16.49 20.89 3.98
C TRP A 506 17.11 22.27 4.09
N TRP A 507 16.64 23.11 5.01
CA TRP A 507 17.18 24.46 5.25
C TRP A 507 17.02 24.87 6.72
N GLU A 508 17.84 25.82 7.15
CA GLU A 508 17.69 26.49 8.43
C GLU A 508 16.91 27.79 8.26
N CYS A 509 15.90 28.02 9.10
CA CYS A 509 15.10 29.24 9.08
C CYS A 509 15.53 30.20 10.17
N LYS A 510 15.69 31.47 9.82
CA LYS A 510 15.85 32.59 10.76
C LYS A 510 14.76 33.62 10.51
N PHE A 511 13.79 33.71 11.41
CA PHE A 511 12.73 34.70 11.31
C PHE A 511 13.26 36.07 11.75
N LEU A 512 13.09 37.08 10.90
CA LEU A 512 13.52 38.43 11.21
C LEU A 512 12.67 38.98 12.35
N SER A 513 13.30 39.65 13.31
CA SER A 513 12.65 40.25 14.49
C SER A 513 11.92 39.28 15.43
N GLU A 514 12.18 37.98 15.33
CA GLU A 514 11.63 36.94 16.22
C GLU A 514 12.78 36.13 16.85
N GLY A 515 12.72 35.92 18.16
CA GLY A 515 13.72 35.15 18.91
C GLY A 515 13.52 33.65 18.75
N ILE A 516 13.98 33.06 17.66
CA ILE A 516 13.97 31.59 17.54
C ILE A 516 15.14 31.01 18.33
N ILE A 517 14.86 30.15 19.31
CA ILE A 517 15.87 29.43 20.08
C ILE A 517 16.28 28.11 19.39
N ASP A 518 15.38 27.51 18.58
CA ASP A 518 15.53 26.16 18.00
C ASP A 518 15.48 26.11 16.46
N GLN A 519 16.44 25.40 15.86
CA GLN A 519 16.67 25.29 14.43
C GLN A 519 15.65 24.38 13.70
N GLY A 520 15.03 23.42 14.41
CA GLY A 520 14.09 22.45 13.82
C GLY A 520 12.66 22.99 13.66
N GLY A 521 12.15 23.70 14.69
CA GLY A 521 10.81 24.30 14.67
C GLY A 521 10.62 25.32 13.56
N GLY A 522 11.59 26.22 13.34
CA GLY A 522 11.50 27.25 12.30
C GLY A 522 11.37 26.70 10.87
N PHE A 523 11.96 25.52 10.61
CA PHE A 523 11.80 24.84 9.32
C PHE A 523 10.37 24.32 9.12
N ARG A 524 9.80 23.63 10.11
CA ARG A 524 8.41 23.12 10.05
C ARG A 524 7.39 24.24 9.96
N ASP A 525 7.61 25.33 10.68
CA ASP A 525 6.82 26.56 10.58
C ASP A 525 6.85 27.11 9.15
N SER A 526 8.04 27.18 8.53
CA SER A 526 8.16 27.68 7.16
C SER A 526 7.44 26.82 6.12
N LEU A 527 7.44 25.48 6.28
CA LEU A 527 6.64 24.57 5.46
C LEU A 527 5.13 24.77 5.69
N SER A 528 4.73 25.03 6.93
CA SER A 528 3.33 25.31 7.27
C SER A 528 2.85 26.63 6.71
N ASP A 529 3.68 27.67 6.75
CA ASP A 529 3.40 28.98 6.13
C ASP A 529 3.32 28.86 4.60
N LEU A 530 4.24 28.11 3.97
CA LEU A 530 4.19 27.77 2.54
C LEU A 530 2.85 27.11 2.17
N ALA A 531 2.44 26.10 2.93
CA ALA A 531 1.18 25.40 2.72
C ALA A 531 -0.03 26.34 2.84
N GLU A 532 -0.04 27.21 3.86
CA GLU A 532 -1.12 28.19 4.07
C GLU A 532 -1.18 29.26 2.98
N GLU A 533 -0.04 29.66 2.40
CA GLU A 533 0.01 30.60 1.28
C GLU A 533 -0.44 29.97 -0.04
N LEU A 534 -0.15 28.69 -0.25
CA LEU A 534 -0.54 27.94 -1.45
C LEU A 534 -2.00 27.48 -1.41
N CYS A 535 -2.47 27.01 -0.27
CA CYS A 535 -3.81 26.48 -0.05
C CYS A 535 -4.36 27.00 1.29
N PRO A 536 -4.87 28.24 1.34
CA PRO A 536 -5.38 28.82 2.57
C PRO A 536 -6.48 27.98 3.23
N THR A 537 -6.46 27.86 4.55
CA THR A 537 -7.47 27.08 5.29
C THR A 537 -8.78 27.84 5.40
N ALA A 538 -8.72 29.17 5.53
CA ALA A 538 -9.91 30.01 5.63
C ALA A 538 -10.56 30.18 4.24
N THR A 539 -11.87 29.98 4.17
CA THR A 539 -12.64 30.13 2.92
C THR A 539 -12.81 31.58 2.50
N ASP A 540 -12.78 32.49 3.48
CA ASP A 540 -13.11 33.91 3.27
C ASP A 540 -11.87 34.79 3.12
N CYS A 541 -10.67 34.21 3.22
CA CYS A 541 -9.43 34.96 3.03
C CYS A 541 -9.08 35.11 1.53
N PRO A 542 -8.41 36.22 1.16
CA PRO A 542 -7.79 36.37 -0.15
C PRO A 542 -6.79 35.23 -0.43
N ILE A 543 -6.63 34.87 -1.70
CA ILE A 543 -5.62 33.91 -2.13
C ILE A 543 -4.27 34.64 -2.23
N PRO A 544 -3.24 34.28 -1.42
CA PRO A 544 -1.98 35.03 -1.36
C PRO A 544 -1.08 34.85 -2.58
N LEU A 545 -1.20 33.70 -3.27
CA LEU A 545 -0.33 33.30 -4.39
C LEU A 545 -1.15 32.95 -5.63
N PRO A 546 -0.67 33.27 -6.85
CA PRO A 546 -1.42 33.07 -8.08
C PRO A 546 -1.41 31.62 -8.61
N TYR A 547 -0.72 30.69 -7.93
CA TYR A 547 -0.46 29.34 -8.44
C TYR A 547 -1.65 28.38 -8.28
N PHE A 548 -2.48 28.57 -7.26
CA PHE A 548 -3.65 27.75 -7.01
C PHE A 548 -4.87 28.64 -6.84
N ILE A 549 -6.04 28.16 -7.28
CA ILE A 549 -7.33 28.83 -7.13
C ILE A 549 -8.29 27.91 -6.40
N ARG A 550 -9.31 28.50 -5.76
CA ARG A 550 -10.40 27.74 -5.14
C ARG A 550 -11.09 26.89 -6.20
N ALA A 551 -11.32 25.61 -5.90
CA ALA A 551 -12.09 24.76 -6.79
C ALA A 551 -13.54 25.28 -6.89
N PRO A 552 -14.24 25.11 -8.03
CA PRO A 552 -15.63 25.53 -8.20
C PRO A 552 -16.56 25.04 -7.08
N ASN A 553 -16.38 23.81 -6.59
CA ASN A 553 -17.15 23.25 -5.47
C ASN A 553 -17.12 24.10 -4.17
N GLN A 554 -16.08 24.90 -3.93
CA GLN A 554 -16.04 25.77 -2.74
C GLN A 554 -17.13 26.85 -2.75
N THR A 555 -17.44 27.37 -3.96
CA THR A 555 -18.39 28.46 -4.16
C THR A 555 -19.85 28.02 -4.23
N GLN A 556 -20.09 26.70 -4.35
CA GLN A 556 -21.43 26.14 -4.51
C GLN A 556 -22.03 25.83 -3.13
N GLU A 557 -23.17 26.45 -2.80
CA GLU A 557 -23.84 26.23 -1.51
C GLU A 557 -24.43 24.82 -1.38
N ASP A 558 -24.90 24.24 -2.49
CA ASP A 558 -25.64 22.97 -2.55
C ASP A 558 -24.75 21.71 -2.64
N SER A 559 -23.44 21.86 -2.86
CA SER A 559 -22.51 20.72 -2.95
C SER A 559 -21.77 20.52 -1.64
N ASN A 560 -21.79 19.30 -1.09
CA ASN A 560 -21.00 18.90 0.08
C ASN A 560 -19.70 18.16 -0.31
N ILE A 561 -19.25 18.29 -1.56
CA ILE A 561 -18.13 17.54 -2.11
C ILE A 561 -16.89 18.45 -2.15
N ASN A 562 -15.84 18.10 -1.39
CA ASN A 562 -14.51 18.74 -1.45
C ASN A 562 -14.54 20.29 -1.44
N ARG A 563 -15.29 20.91 -0.53
CA ARG A 563 -15.48 22.38 -0.46
C ARG A 563 -14.28 23.17 0.07
N ASP A 564 -13.19 22.48 0.39
CA ASP A 564 -11.97 23.02 1.00
C ASP A 564 -10.74 22.86 0.09
N VAL A 565 -10.94 22.46 -1.16
CA VAL A 565 -9.83 22.11 -2.08
C VAL A 565 -9.52 23.16 -3.13
N TYR A 566 -8.28 23.13 -3.62
CA TYR A 566 -7.72 24.05 -4.60
C TYR A 566 -7.29 23.30 -5.85
N VAL A 567 -7.36 23.96 -7.00
CA VAL A 567 -6.86 23.45 -8.28
C VAL A 567 -5.78 24.39 -8.83
N PRO A 568 -4.80 23.88 -9.60
CA PRO A 568 -3.81 24.75 -10.23
C PRO A 568 -4.49 25.82 -11.10
N ASN A 569 -4.00 27.05 -11.01
CA ASN A 569 -4.52 28.15 -11.79
C ASN A 569 -4.14 28.00 -13.27
N SER A 570 -5.13 27.68 -14.11
CA SER A 570 -4.95 27.54 -15.56
C SER A 570 -4.46 28.82 -16.26
N ALA A 571 -4.62 29.99 -15.64
CA ALA A 571 -4.08 31.25 -16.16
C ALA A 571 -2.61 31.52 -15.80
N CYS A 572 -2.05 30.82 -14.81
CA CYS A 572 -0.68 31.04 -14.36
C CYS A 572 0.32 30.22 -15.18
N GLN A 573 1.35 30.88 -15.72
CA GLN A 573 2.39 30.28 -16.57
C GLN A 573 3.77 30.24 -15.92
N ASP A 574 3.84 30.39 -14.59
CA ASP A 574 5.11 30.39 -13.85
C ASP A 574 5.63 28.95 -13.64
N TRP A 575 6.10 28.34 -14.73
CA TRP A 575 6.49 26.93 -14.78
C TRP A 575 7.57 26.56 -13.76
N ASP A 576 8.55 27.43 -13.55
CA ASP A 576 9.64 27.20 -12.58
C ASP A 576 9.12 27.11 -11.14
N LYS A 577 8.02 27.81 -10.82
CA LYS A 577 7.40 27.79 -9.49
C LYS A 577 6.59 26.52 -9.28
N TYR A 578 5.81 26.09 -10.28
CA TYR A 578 5.15 24.79 -10.26
C TYR A 578 6.14 23.64 -10.16
N GLU A 579 7.25 23.70 -10.90
CA GLU A 579 8.33 22.71 -10.79
C GLU A 579 8.94 22.70 -9.39
N TRP A 580 9.09 23.85 -8.74
CA TRP A 580 9.59 23.90 -7.37
C TRP A 580 8.58 23.35 -6.35
N ILE A 581 7.29 23.64 -6.50
CA ILE A 581 6.22 23.00 -5.72
C ILE A 581 6.31 21.49 -5.84
N GLY A 582 6.48 20.96 -7.07
CA GLY A 582 6.71 19.54 -7.31
C GLY A 582 7.94 18.97 -6.60
N LYS A 583 9.05 19.73 -6.57
CA LYS A 583 10.26 19.35 -5.82
C LYS A 583 10.00 19.29 -4.31
N LEU A 584 9.29 20.27 -3.76
CA LEU A 584 8.91 20.28 -2.34
C LEU A 584 8.00 19.09 -2.00
N MET A 585 7.01 18.78 -2.85
CA MET A 585 6.18 17.58 -2.69
C MET A 585 7.04 16.31 -2.65
N GLY A 586 7.98 16.19 -3.59
CA GLY A 586 8.89 15.03 -3.63
C GLY A 586 9.88 14.96 -2.45
N ALA A 587 10.24 16.11 -1.88
CA ALA A 587 11.07 16.20 -0.68
C ALA A 587 10.28 15.65 0.53
N CYS A 588 9.09 16.19 0.79
CA CYS A 588 8.17 15.72 1.83
C CYS A 588 7.86 14.22 1.70
N PHE A 589 7.63 13.75 0.48
CA PHE A 589 7.42 12.34 0.19
C PHE A 589 8.53 11.40 0.69
N ARG A 590 9.79 11.88 0.70
CA ARG A 590 10.97 11.12 1.14
C ARG A 590 11.26 11.24 2.63
N SER A 591 10.73 12.26 3.30
CA SER A 591 11.03 12.58 4.69
C SER A 591 9.84 12.31 5.60
N LYS A 592 9.97 12.68 6.87
CA LYS A 592 8.87 12.64 7.85
C LYS A 592 8.11 13.97 7.95
N GLU A 593 8.33 14.89 7.01
CA GLU A 593 7.81 16.25 7.05
C GLU A 593 6.76 16.46 5.96
N ASN A 594 5.73 17.25 6.28
CA ASN A 594 4.52 17.35 5.47
C ASN A 594 4.39 18.73 4.82
N LEU A 595 4.03 18.75 3.54
CA LEU A 595 3.51 19.93 2.84
C LEU A 595 2.01 19.72 2.64
N VAL A 596 1.21 20.30 3.54
CA VAL A 596 -0.25 20.05 3.59
C VAL A 596 -0.96 20.85 2.50
N LEU A 597 -1.17 20.24 1.34
CA LEU A 597 -1.90 20.84 0.21
C LEU A 597 -3.31 20.27 0.15
N SER A 598 -4.32 21.14 0.18
CA SER A 598 -5.73 20.74 0.02
C SER A 598 -6.10 20.64 -1.46
N LEU A 599 -5.69 19.56 -2.13
CA LEU A 599 -5.98 19.32 -3.55
C LEU A 599 -7.04 18.23 -3.72
N PRO A 600 -7.93 18.31 -4.72
CA PRO A 600 -8.93 17.27 -4.96
C PRO A 600 -8.29 15.97 -5.45
N PRO A 601 -8.92 14.80 -5.24
CA PRO A 601 -8.46 13.52 -5.77
C PRO A 601 -8.14 13.55 -7.27
N PHE A 602 -8.87 14.34 -8.06
CA PHE A 602 -8.59 14.57 -9.48
C PHE A 602 -7.14 15.01 -9.75
N VAL A 603 -6.64 15.97 -8.97
CA VAL A 603 -5.28 16.51 -9.12
C VAL A 603 -4.23 15.47 -8.73
N TRP A 604 -4.41 14.79 -7.59
CA TRP A 604 -3.50 13.73 -7.15
C TRP A 604 -3.41 12.58 -8.17
N LYS A 605 -4.56 12.17 -8.73
CA LYS A 605 -4.62 11.15 -9.79
C LYS A 605 -3.82 11.57 -11.02
N LYS A 606 -3.98 12.81 -11.49
CA LYS A 606 -3.18 13.35 -12.60
C LYS A 606 -1.68 13.35 -12.29
N LEU A 607 -1.29 13.75 -11.08
CA LEU A 607 0.12 13.81 -10.67
C LEU A 607 0.79 12.44 -10.61
N VAL A 608 0.10 11.40 -10.13
CA VAL A 608 0.61 10.02 -10.11
C VAL A 608 0.47 9.34 -11.50
N GLY A 609 -0.35 9.89 -12.39
CA GLY A 609 -0.64 9.37 -13.73
C GLY A 609 -1.73 8.29 -13.74
N GLU A 610 -2.66 8.31 -12.78
CA GLU A 610 -3.85 7.46 -12.81
C GLU A 610 -4.85 7.92 -13.87
N THR A 611 -5.68 6.98 -14.34
CA THR A 611 -6.76 7.33 -15.27
C THR A 611 -7.86 8.07 -14.52
N THR A 612 -8.22 9.27 -14.99
CA THR A 612 -9.30 10.09 -14.43
C THR A 612 -10.55 10.04 -15.31
N THR A 613 -11.73 10.03 -14.70
CA THR A 613 -13.04 10.05 -15.38
C THR A 613 -13.84 11.31 -15.08
N TRP A 614 -14.70 11.71 -16.02
CA TRP A 614 -15.57 12.88 -15.89
C TRP A 614 -16.51 12.75 -14.68
N THR A 615 -17.29 11.68 -14.65
CA THR A 615 -18.40 11.48 -13.72
C THR A 615 -17.96 11.36 -12.27
N ARG A 616 -16.79 10.77 -12.01
CA ARG A 616 -16.30 10.50 -10.65
C ARG A 616 -15.23 11.47 -10.22
N ASP A 617 -14.19 11.63 -11.04
CA ASP A 617 -12.99 12.34 -10.62
C ASP A 617 -13.17 13.85 -10.79
N PHE A 618 -13.72 14.33 -11.91
CA PHE A 618 -13.95 15.77 -12.09
C PHE A 618 -15.05 16.33 -11.18
N GLN A 619 -15.99 15.49 -10.73
CA GLN A 619 -16.99 15.89 -9.73
C GLN A 619 -16.36 16.40 -8.42
N THR A 620 -15.14 15.94 -8.09
CA THR A 620 -14.38 16.44 -6.92
C THR A 620 -13.88 17.87 -7.10
N VAL A 621 -13.86 18.39 -8.32
CA VAL A 621 -13.51 19.77 -8.68
C VAL A 621 -14.77 20.62 -8.86
N ASP A 622 -15.71 20.13 -9.68
CA ASP A 622 -16.90 20.87 -10.11
C ASP A 622 -18.09 19.94 -10.33
N SER A 623 -18.81 19.66 -9.24
CA SER A 623 -19.93 18.73 -9.22
C SER A 623 -21.16 19.24 -9.96
N ALA A 624 -21.44 20.55 -9.91
CA ALA A 624 -22.55 21.13 -10.65
C ALA A 624 -22.33 21.05 -12.16
N GLU A 625 -21.12 21.34 -12.66
CA GLU A 625 -20.85 21.26 -14.10
C GLU A 625 -20.98 19.81 -14.60
N VAL A 626 -20.49 18.83 -13.84
CA VAL A 626 -20.70 17.41 -14.16
C VAL A 626 -22.18 17.09 -14.28
N HIS A 627 -22.98 17.48 -13.28
CA HIS A 627 -24.43 17.24 -13.28
C HIS A 627 -25.15 17.92 -14.46
N ILE A 628 -24.81 19.17 -14.76
CA ILE A 628 -25.43 19.93 -15.84
C ILE A 628 -25.09 19.32 -17.20
N ILE A 629 -23.81 19.01 -17.46
CA ILE A 629 -23.37 18.46 -18.74
C ILE A 629 -23.92 17.05 -18.96
N ASP A 630 -23.97 16.22 -17.93
CA ASP A 630 -24.54 14.87 -18.04
C ASP A 630 -26.07 14.91 -18.25
N SER A 631 -26.76 15.81 -17.56
CA SER A 631 -28.21 16.03 -17.77
C SER A 631 -28.50 16.55 -19.18
N MET A 632 -27.63 17.38 -19.73
CA MET A 632 -27.76 17.91 -21.08
C MET A 632 -27.46 16.85 -22.16
N ALA A 633 -26.53 15.94 -21.89
CA ALA A 633 -26.21 14.81 -22.75
C ALA A 633 -27.26 13.68 -22.66
N ALA A 634 -28.23 13.76 -21.74
CA ALA A 634 -29.25 12.76 -21.57
C ALA A 634 -30.13 12.59 -22.83
N VAL A 635 -30.49 11.34 -23.11
CA VAL A 635 -31.26 10.97 -24.32
C VAL A 635 -32.66 11.57 -24.30
N ASP A 636 -33.25 11.71 -23.11
CA ASP A 636 -34.66 12.10 -22.90
C ASP A 636 -34.83 13.58 -22.51
N LEU A 637 -33.82 14.43 -22.70
CA LEU A 637 -33.93 15.86 -22.38
C LEU A 637 -35.00 16.54 -23.25
N ASP A 638 -35.95 17.20 -22.60
CA ASP A 638 -36.99 17.98 -23.27
C ASP A 638 -36.41 19.14 -24.10
N ARG A 639 -36.90 19.29 -25.33
CA ARG A 639 -36.40 20.27 -26.30
C ARG A 639 -36.81 21.69 -25.94
N GLU A 640 -38.01 21.88 -25.39
CA GLU A 640 -38.47 23.20 -24.97
C GLU A 640 -37.63 23.69 -23.77
N LEU A 641 -37.39 22.82 -22.79
CA LEU A 641 -36.50 23.09 -21.66
C LEU A 641 -35.07 23.43 -22.12
N PHE A 642 -34.49 22.65 -23.04
CA PHE A 642 -33.16 22.93 -23.58
C PHE A 642 -33.09 24.30 -24.27
N THR A 643 -34.10 24.63 -25.08
CA THR A 643 -34.15 25.91 -25.81
C THR A 643 -34.28 27.08 -24.84
N ALA A 644 -35.03 26.91 -23.74
CA ALA A 644 -35.18 27.92 -22.69
C ALA A 644 -33.87 28.21 -21.92
N LEU A 645 -32.95 27.24 -21.82
CA LEU A 645 -31.64 27.44 -21.18
C LEU A 645 -30.70 28.34 -21.99
N GLY A 646 -30.92 28.52 -23.30
CA GLY A 646 -30.25 29.53 -24.13
C GLY A 646 -28.71 29.47 -24.11
N ARG A 647 -28.12 28.28 -24.27
CA ARG A 647 -26.65 28.11 -24.28
C ARG A 647 -26.01 28.46 -25.64
N SER A 648 -24.74 28.81 -25.59
CA SER A 648 -23.88 29.02 -26.75
C SER A 648 -22.69 28.06 -26.70
N TRP A 649 -21.96 27.94 -27.80
CA TRP A 649 -20.71 27.18 -27.91
C TRP A 649 -19.56 27.88 -27.17
N SER A 650 -19.75 28.11 -25.87
CA SER A 650 -18.74 28.60 -24.94
C SER A 650 -18.91 27.97 -23.56
N LEU A 651 -17.90 28.10 -22.72
CA LEU A 651 -17.92 27.69 -21.31
C LEU A 651 -17.10 28.65 -20.46
N ILE A 652 -17.28 28.58 -19.14
CA ILE A 652 -16.46 29.28 -18.15
C ILE A 652 -15.52 28.26 -17.50
N LEU A 653 -14.24 28.62 -17.41
CA LEU A 653 -13.21 27.81 -16.75
C LEU A 653 -13.22 28.02 -15.22
N SER A 654 -12.46 27.22 -14.48
CA SER A 654 -12.41 27.31 -13.01
C SER A 654 -11.83 28.63 -12.53
N ASN A 655 -10.96 29.25 -13.34
CA ASN A 655 -10.41 30.59 -13.10
C ASN A 655 -11.37 31.75 -13.46
N GLY A 656 -12.58 31.45 -13.94
CA GLY A 656 -13.58 32.44 -14.37
C GLY A 656 -13.44 32.96 -15.81
N SER A 657 -12.41 32.54 -16.55
CA SER A 657 -12.25 32.94 -17.96
C SER A 657 -13.23 32.23 -18.88
N GLN A 658 -13.71 32.93 -19.91
CA GLN A 658 -14.61 32.36 -20.93
C GLN A 658 -13.82 31.78 -22.10
N VAL A 659 -14.12 30.54 -22.48
CA VAL A 659 -13.56 29.87 -23.66
C VAL A 659 -14.65 29.69 -24.70
N THR A 660 -14.38 30.18 -25.91
CA THR A 660 -15.24 29.96 -27.07
C THR A 660 -14.83 28.67 -27.77
N LEU A 661 -15.77 27.73 -27.92
CA LEU A 661 -15.56 26.41 -28.53
C LEU A 661 -15.80 26.44 -30.04
N ARG A 662 -16.85 27.10 -30.49
CA ARG A 662 -17.19 27.26 -31.91
C ARG A 662 -17.73 28.66 -32.18
N VAL A 663 -17.38 29.18 -33.36
CA VAL A 663 -17.85 30.47 -33.87
C VAL A 663 -18.75 30.26 -35.08
N ASP A 664 -19.63 31.22 -35.34
CA ASP A 664 -20.44 31.28 -36.55
C ASP A 664 -19.66 31.90 -37.73
N GLN A 665 -20.36 32.14 -38.85
CA GLN A 665 -19.76 32.70 -40.06
C GLN A 665 -19.29 34.16 -39.90
N GLU A 666 -19.80 34.86 -38.88
CA GLU A 666 -19.49 36.25 -38.58
C GLU A 666 -18.40 36.38 -37.51
N GLY A 667 -17.94 35.25 -36.95
CA GLY A 667 -16.91 35.19 -35.90
C GLY A 667 -17.46 35.34 -34.48
N ASN A 668 -18.79 35.37 -34.30
CA ASN A 668 -19.42 35.42 -32.99
C ASN A 668 -19.54 34.01 -32.39
N THR A 669 -19.65 33.91 -31.06
CA THR A 669 -19.90 32.63 -30.39
C THR A 669 -21.20 32.01 -30.90
N LYS A 670 -21.09 30.84 -31.52
CA LYS A 670 -22.24 30.18 -32.15
C LYS A 670 -23.29 29.80 -31.08
N PRO A 671 -24.59 30.09 -31.27
CA PRO A 671 -25.65 29.52 -30.44
C PRO A 671 -25.64 27.98 -30.48
N LEU A 672 -25.98 27.33 -29.36
CA LEU A 672 -25.96 25.87 -29.28
C LEU A 672 -27.31 25.29 -29.72
N ASP A 673 -27.29 24.47 -30.78
CA ASP A 673 -28.49 23.77 -31.25
C ASP A 673 -28.72 22.46 -30.48
N TYR A 674 -29.99 22.05 -30.33
CA TYR A 674 -30.36 20.81 -29.62
C TYR A 674 -29.69 19.56 -30.19
N SER A 675 -29.52 19.48 -31.52
CA SER A 675 -28.84 18.37 -32.19
C SER A 675 -27.36 18.28 -31.85
N GLU A 676 -26.76 19.39 -31.43
CA GLU A 676 -25.32 19.51 -31.17
C GLU A 676 -24.97 19.32 -29.68
N ARG A 677 -25.97 19.13 -28.81
CA ARG A 677 -25.76 19.05 -27.35
C ARG A 677 -24.79 17.95 -26.91
N ILE A 678 -24.74 16.83 -27.63
CA ILE A 678 -23.83 15.70 -27.33
C ILE A 678 -22.40 16.09 -27.69
N ASP A 679 -22.19 16.67 -28.87
CA ASP A 679 -20.87 17.17 -29.29
C ASP A 679 -20.36 18.28 -28.36
N TYR A 680 -21.25 19.18 -27.93
CA TYR A 680 -20.92 20.21 -26.96
C TYR A 680 -20.56 19.61 -25.60
N ALA A 681 -21.32 18.61 -25.11
CA ALA A 681 -21.00 17.91 -23.87
C ALA A 681 -19.61 17.25 -23.93
N GLU A 682 -19.29 16.53 -25.02
CA GLU A 682 -17.97 15.91 -25.21
C GLU A 682 -16.84 16.93 -25.25
N GLU A 683 -17.04 18.07 -25.93
CA GLU A 683 -16.02 19.11 -26.03
C GLU A 683 -15.81 19.83 -24.69
N VAL A 684 -16.88 20.11 -23.94
CA VAL A 684 -16.80 20.66 -22.57
C VAL A 684 -16.05 19.67 -21.67
N ARG A 685 -16.42 18.38 -21.67
CA ARG A 685 -15.71 17.33 -20.92
C ARG A 685 -14.23 17.35 -21.24
N ARG A 686 -13.87 17.39 -22.53
CA ARG A 686 -12.48 17.41 -22.99
C ARG A 686 -11.72 18.65 -22.50
N VAL A 687 -12.30 19.85 -22.60
CA VAL A 687 -11.64 21.09 -22.17
C VAL A 687 -11.49 21.15 -20.66
N ARG A 688 -12.56 20.90 -19.90
CA ARG A 688 -12.56 20.95 -18.43
C ARG A 688 -11.60 19.92 -17.81
N MET A 689 -11.57 18.69 -18.33
CA MET A 689 -10.68 17.61 -17.86
C MET A 689 -9.18 17.87 -18.12
N ASN A 690 -8.84 18.85 -18.96
CA ASN A 690 -7.47 19.20 -19.31
C ASN A 690 -7.16 20.67 -19.01
N GLU A 691 -8.01 21.35 -18.24
CA GLU A 691 -7.91 22.80 -17.99
C GLU A 691 -6.56 23.22 -17.40
N CYS A 692 -6.03 22.42 -16.46
CA CYS A 692 -4.77 22.69 -15.76
C CYS A 692 -3.63 21.73 -16.14
N GLU A 693 -3.72 21.10 -17.32
CA GLU A 693 -2.76 20.05 -17.72
C GLU A 693 -1.31 20.58 -17.77
N GLU A 694 -1.08 21.79 -18.30
CA GLU A 694 0.28 22.36 -18.38
C GLU A 694 0.90 22.62 -17.00
N GLN A 695 0.11 23.12 -16.06
CA GLN A 695 0.54 23.35 -14.68
C GLN A 695 0.84 22.03 -13.97
N LEU A 696 -0.02 21.02 -14.15
CA LEU A 696 0.18 19.68 -13.60
C LEU A 696 1.43 19.01 -14.18
N VAL A 697 1.70 19.18 -15.47
CA VAL A 697 2.94 18.70 -16.10
C VAL A 697 4.16 19.39 -15.47
N ALA A 698 4.12 20.69 -15.21
CA ALA A 698 5.20 21.39 -14.52
C ALA A 698 5.42 20.89 -13.08
N VAL A 699 4.36 20.71 -12.29
CA VAL A 699 4.46 20.09 -10.96
C VAL A 699 5.04 18.68 -11.05
N ARG A 700 4.56 17.87 -12.00
CA ARG A 700 5.08 16.51 -12.21
C ARG A 700 6.55 16.51 -12.61
N ARG A 701 7.02 17.44 -13.46
CA ARG A 701 8.45 17.59 -13.80
C ARG A 701 9.30 17.83 -12.55
N GLY A 702 8.83 18.69 -11.66
CA GLY A 702 9.45 18.90 -10.35
C GLY A 702 9.50 17.63 -9.50
N LEU A 703 8.36 16.97 -9.36
CA LEU A 703 8.19 15.77 -8.55
C LEU A 703 9.11 14.63 -9.01
N ILE A 704 9.18 14.34 -10.31
CA ILE A 704 10.03 13.27 -10.85
C ILE A 704 11.53 13.56 -10.72
N THR A 705 11.91 14.82 -10.53
CA THR A 705 13.31 15.16 -10.23
C THR A 705 13.72 14.75 -8.82
N VAL A 706 12.78 14.46 -7.91
CA VAL A 706 13.05 14.06 -6.52
C VAL A 706 12.63 12.62 -6.26
N VAL A 707 11.43 12.24 -6.70
CA VAL A 707 10.88 10.88 -6.58
C VAL A 707 11.00 10.19 -7.93
N PRO A 708 11.69 9.05 -8.05
CA PRO A 708 11.83 8.36 -9.33
C PRO A 708 10.47 8.05 -9.96
N GLU A 709 10.36 8.14 -11.29
CA GLU A 709 9.09 7.89 -11.99
C GLU A 709 8.55 6.47 -11.72
N ALA A 710 9.44 5.48 -11.66
CA ALA A 710 9.11 4.09 -11.27
C ALA A 710 8.44 4.01 -9.88
N VAL A 711 8.81 4.86 -8.93
CA VAL A 711 8.16 4.92 -7.61
C VAL A 711 6.75 5.48 -7.76
N LEU A 712 6.56 6.58 -8.50
CA LEU A 712 5.23 7.14 -8.73
C LEU A 712 4.28 6.14 -9.37
N GLU A 713 4.77 5.25 -10.23
CA GLU A 713 3.94 4.25 -10.89
C GLU A 713 3.45 3.13 -9.98
N LEU A 714 4.20 2.85 -8.91
CA LEU A 714 3.90 1.85 -7.90
C LEU A 714 2.96 2.37 -6.79
N LEU A 715 2.71 3.67 -6.74
CA LEU A 715 1.85 4.29 -5.74
C LEU A 715 0.43 4.45 -6.26
N THR A 716 -0.54 4.42 -5.36
CA THR A 716 -1.85 5.04 -5.62
C THR A 716 -1.81 6.54 -5.33
N TRP A 717 -2.79 7.29 -5.83
CA TRP A 717 -2.91 8.71 -5.53
C TRP A 717 -3.05 9.01 -4.03
N GLN A 718 -3.74 8.14 -3.27
CA GLN A 718 -3.88 8.29 -1.81
C GLN A 718 -2.55 8.14 -1.09
N GLU A 719 -1.70 7.22 -1.55
CA GLU A 719 -0.37 7.01 -0.98
C GLU A 719 0.55 8.20 -1.28
N LEU A 720 0.46 8.77 -2.49
CA LEU A 720 1.16 10.00 -2.83
C LEU A 720 0.69 11.15 -1.93
N GLU A 721 -0.63 11.38 -1.80
CA GLU A 721 -1.18 12.41 -0.91
C GLU A 721 -0.70 12.19 0.53
N THR A 722 -0.85 10.97 1.06
CA THR A 722 -0.51 10.67 2.46
C THR A 722 0.98 10.85 2.73
N ARG A 723 1.86 10.52 1.77
CA ARG A 723 3.31 10.72 1.91
C ARG A 723 3.73 12.19 1.76
N VAL A 724 2.99 13.00 1.01
CA VAL A 724 3.29 14.43 0.83
C VAL A 724 2.69 15.27 1.96
N CYS A 725 1.45 15.01 2.33
CA CYS A 725 0.64 15.84 3.23
C CYS A 725 0.47 15.24 4.63
N GLY A 726 0.66 13.93 4.81
CA GLY A 726 0.21 13.20 5.99
C GLY A 726 -1.25 12.75 5.88
N ASP A 727 -1.69 11.96 6.86
CA ASP A 727 -3.05 11.40 6.91
C ASP A 727 -4.11 12.50 7.13
N PRO A 728 -5.07 12.68 6.20
CA PRO A 728 -6.12 13.68 6.33
C PRO A 728 -7.12 13.38 7.47
N GLU A 729 -7.32 12.11 7.85
CA GLU A 729 -8.29 11.71 8.89
C GLU A 729 -7.56 11.42 10.21
N ILE A 730 -7.84 12.21 11.25
CA ILE A 730 -7.29 12.01 12.59
C ILE A 730 -8.31 11.22 13.42
N THR A 731 -8.22 9.90 13.31
CA THR A 731 -9.02 8.98 14.13
C THR A 731 -8.50 8.93 15.57
N MET A 732 -9.38 8.59 16.51
CA MET A 732 -9.01 8.49 17.93
C MET A 732 -7.98 7.38 18.15
N GLU A 733 -8.11 6.28 17.41
CA GLU A 733 -7.20 5.14 17.45
C GLU A 733 -5.81 5.53 16.94
N ALA A 734 -5.74 6.25 15.81
CA ALA A 734 -4.46 6.69 15.25
C ALA A 734 -3.77 7.71 16.17
N LEU A 735 -4.53 8.69 16.70
CA LEU A 735 -3.99 9.71 17.59
C LEU A 735 -3.42 9.07 18.87
N LYS A 736 -4.16 8.16 19.51
CA LYS A 736 -3.70 7.38 20.67
C LYS A 736 -2.44 6.59 20.38
N LYS A 737 -2.35 5.93 19.21
CA LYS A 737 -1.16 5.16 18.81
C LYS A 737 0.10 6.02 18.70
N THR A 738 -0.06 7.31 18.42
CA THR A 738 1.04 8.29 18.34
C THR A 738 1.25 9.10 19.62
N THR A 739 0.52 8.80 20.69
CA THR A 739 0.62 9.49 21.97
C THR A 739 1.50 8.74 22.96
N TYR A 740 2.41 9.47 23.58
CA TYR A 740 3.29 9.00 24.65
C TYR A 740 3.05 9.86 25.89
N TYR A 741 3.33 9.31 27.06
CA TYR A 741 3.19 10.01 28.33
C TYR A 741 4.56 10.11 29.01
N ASP A 742 4.90 11.28 29.54
CA ASP A 742 6.18 11.52 30.22
C ASP A 742 6.06 11.21 31.73
N ASP A 743 5.33 12.07 32.46
CA ASP A 743 5.12 11.98 33.90
C ASP A 743 3.66 11.67 34.28
N LEU A 744 2.82 11.41 33.28
CA LEU A 744 1.42 11.01 33.43
C LEU A 744 1.20 9.57 32.97
N ASP A 745 0.08 8.97 33.35
CA ASP A 745 -0.37 7.68 32.83
C ASP A 745 -1.77 7.79 32.20
N GLU A 746 -2.18 6.76 31.45
CA GLU A 746 -3.49 6.71 30.79
C GLU A 746 -4.68 6.78 31.77
N THR A 747 -4.45 6.46 33.05
CA THR A 747 -5.49 6.45 34.08
C THR A 747 -5.65 7.79 34.79
N ASP A 748 -4.71 8.73 34.60
CA ASP A 748 -4.80 10.08 35.17
C ASP A 748 -6.05 10.83 34.68
N ILE A 749 -6.74 11.52 35.58
CA ILE A 749 -7.98 12.23 35.28
C ILE A 749 -7.80 13.31 34.20
N ARG A 750 -6.64 13.96 34.14
CA ARG A 750 -6.30 14.97 33.11
C ARG A 750 -6.25 14.34 31.73
N VAL A 751 -5.65 13.14 31.65
CA VAL A 751 -5.54 12.37 30.41
C VAL A 751 -6.92 11.85 29.98
N GLN A 752 -7.75 11.36 30.92
CA GLN A 752 -9.12 10.97 30.63
C GLN A 752 -9.94 12.15 30.05
N TYR A 753 -9.86 13.33 30.68
CA TYR A 753 -10.55 14.53 30.21
C TYR A 753 -10.05 15.01 28.85
N LEU A 754 -8.74 14.91 28.57
CA LEU A 754 -8.21 15.16 27.24
C LEU A 754 -8.85 14.24 26.20
N TRP A 755 -8.89 12.93 26.44
CA TRP A 755 -9.43 11.98 25.47
C TRP A 755 -10.94 12.13 25.26
N ASP A 756 -11.69 12.46 26.32
CA ASP A 756 -13.11 12.77 26.22
C ASP A 756 -13.36 14.05 25.41
N ALA A 757 -12.55 15.09 25.62
CA ALA A 757 -12.60 16.32 24.82
C ALA A 757 -12.31 16.05 23.34
N LEU A 758 -11.20 15.36 23.04
CA LEU A 758 -10.80 15.03 21.66
C LEU A 758 -11.80 14.10 20.94
N LYS A 759 -12.52 13.27 21.68
CA LYS A 759 -13.60 12.45 21.12
C LYS A 759 -14.75 13.31 20.58
N ASN A 760 -15.05 14.43 21.25
CA ASN A 760 -16.07 15.39 20.83
C ASN A 760 -15.59 16.38 19.75
N PHE A 761 -14.28 16.45 19.50
CA PHE A 761 -13.72 17.29 18.45
C PHE A 761 -14.09 16.76 17.06
N SER A 762 -14.38 17.69 16.14
CA SER A 762 -14.43 17.39 14.71
C SER A 762 -13.02 17.03 14.18
N ASN A 763 -12.92 16.49 12.96
CA ASN A 763 -11.61 16.23 12.36
C ASN A 763 -10.76 17.51 12.23
N GLU A 764 -11.40 18.63 11.92
CA GLU A 764 -10.74 19.95 11.83
C GLU A 764 -10.26 20.44 13.20
N ASP A 765 -11.06 20.26 14.26
CA ASP A 765 -10.63 20.59 15.62
C ASP A 765 -9.43 19.73 16.05
N ARG A 766 -9.41 18.44 15.70
CA ARG A 766 -8.27 17.54 15.96
C ARG A 766 -7.02 17.93 15.17
N SER A 767 -7.19 18.38 13.91
CA SER A 767 -6.11 18.89 13.06
C SER A 767 -5.47 20.15 13.64
N ARG A 768 -6.28 21.10 14.12
CA ARG A 768 -5.82 22.31 14.80
C ARG A 768 -5.13 22.00 16.12
N PHE A 769 -5.70 21.08 16.91
CA PHE A 769 -5.08 20.61 18.13
C PHE A 769 -3.71 19.96 17.87
N LEU A 770 -3.59 19.11 16.84
CA LEU A 770 -2.32 18.50 16.48
C LEU A 770 -1.28 19.55 16.11
N ARG A 771 -1.69 20.60 15.37
CA ARG A 771 -0.83 21.73 15.02
C ARG A 771 -0.38 22.49 16.27
N PHE A 772 -1.29 22.73 17.21
CA PHE A 772 -0.98 23.38 18.47
C PHE A 772 0.10 22.63 19.26
N VAL A 773 0.07 21.30 19.28
CA VAL A 773 1.04 20.48 20.05
C VAL A 773 2.34 20.22 19.30
N THR A 774 2.27 19.98 17.99
CA THR A 774 3.39 19.41 17.20
C THR A 774 3.87 20.30 16.05
N GLY A 775 3.17 21.40 15.78
CA GLY A 775 3.35 22.19 14.56
C GLY A 775 2.78 21.54 13.30
N ARG A 776 2.28 20.30 13.37
CA ARG A 776 1.77 19.53 12.22
C ARG A 776 0.24 19.44 12.24
N ARG A 777 -0.39 19.59 11.07
CA ARG A 777 -1.86 19.45 10.93
C ARG A 777 -2.34 18.03 10.67
N ARG A 778 -1.45 17.11 10.28
CA ARG A 778 -1.78 15.73 9.90
C ARG A 778 -0.83 14.73 10.55
N LEU A 779 -1.29 13.50 10.76
CA LEU A 779 -0.48 12.38 11.27
C LEU A 779 0.46 11.84 10.17
N PRO A 780 1.57 11.16 10.53
CA PRO A 780 2.04 10.85 11.88
C PRO A 780 2.76 12.05 12.52
N ALA A 781 2.39 12.34 13.77
CA ALA A 781 3.08 13.32 14.60
C ALA A 781 3.13 12.76 16.03
N PRO A 782 4.30 12.30 16.52
CA PRO A 782 4.40 11.79 17.88
C PRO A 782 4.08 12.94 18.83
N LEU A 783 3.20 12.71 19.81
CA LEU A 783 2.83 13.72 20.78
C LEU A 783 3.09 13.18 22.19
N VAL A 784 3.73 13.99 23.03
CA VAL A 784 4.07 13.65 24.40
C VAL A 784 3.18 14.44 25.34
N ILE A 785 2.53 13.78 26.28
CA ILE A 785 1.69 14.43 27.28
C ILE A 785 2.43 14.49 28.60
N SER A 786 2.51 15.68 29.18
CA SER A 786 3.13 15.93 30.48
C SER A 786 2.24 16.81 31.36
N SER A 787 2.50 16.83 32.66
CA SER A 787 1.86 17.75 33.60
C SER A 787 2.25 19.21 33.35
N GLY A 788 1.26 20.11 33.45
CA GLY A 788 1.46 21.55 33.31
C GLY A 788 2.26 22.18 34.44
N LYS A 789 3.02 23.24 34.11
CA LYS A 789 3.80 24.03 35.09
C LYS A 789 2.86 24.94 35.90
N GLY A 790 2.24 24.40 36.95
CA GLY A 790 1.51 25.18 37.96
C GLY A 790 0.21 24.50 38.43
N ASP A 791 -0.14 24.73 39.70
CA ASP A 791 -1.34 24.17 40.34
C ASP A 791 -2.64 24.95 40.05
N THR A 792 -2.60 25.92 39.13
CA THR A 792 -3.76 26.74 38.75
C THR A 792 -4.76 25.94 37.92
N MET A 793 -5.89 25.62 38.55
CA MET A 793 -7.03 24.95 37.92
C MET A 793 -7.62 25.77 36.76
N ASP A 794 -8.08 25.09 35.71
CA ASP A 794 -8.75 25.66 34.53
C ASP A 794 -7.93 26.70 33.73
N SER A 795 -6.60 26.63 33.84
CA SER A 795 -5.66 27.37 32.99
C SER A 795 -5.66 26.85 31.54
N LEU A 796 -5.15 27.66 30.61
CA LEU A 796 -4.97 27.20 29.23
C LEU A 796 -3.85 26.17 29.16
N PRO A 797 -3.96 25.16 28.29
CA PRO A 797 -2.85 24.23 28.07
C PRO A 797 -1.69 24.98 27.42
N GLU A 798 -0.47 24.53 27.73
CA GLU A 798 0.75 25.00 27.07
C GLU A 798 1.31 23.91 26.17
N SER A 799 2.01 24.28 25.10
CA SER A 799 2.68 23.31 24.23
C SER A 799 4.11 23.70 23.93
N SER A 800 4.94 22.69 23.72
CA SER A 800 6.30 22.81 23.21
C SER A 800 6.38 22.03 21.91
N THR A 801 6.17 22.72 20.79
CA THR A 801 6.16 22.12 19.45
C THR A 801 7.52 21.54 19.04
N CYS A 802 8.62 21.96 19.68
CA CYS A 802 9.94 21.36 19.47
C CYS A 802 10.05 19.96 20.09
N ALA A 803 9.48 19.77 21.28
CA ALA A 803 9.43 18.49 21.99
C ALA A 803 8.17 17.66 21.64
N ASN A 804 7.31 18.20 20.76
CA ASN A 804 5.95 17.71 20.53
C ASN A 804 5.16 17.49 21.83
N MET A 805 5.38 18.34 22.83
CA MET A 805 4.92 18.12 24.18
C MET A 805 3.71 19.01 24.50
N LEU A 806 2.65 18.41 25.05
CA LEU A 806 1.49 19.09 25.59
C LEU A 806 1.56 19.06 27.12
N TYR A 807 1.50 20.23 27.72
CA TYR A 807 1.47 20.44 29.16
C TYR A 807 0.01 20.60 29.59
N LEU A 808 -0.53 19.57 30.27
CA LEU A 808 -1.92 19.53 30.71
C LEU A 808 -2.08 20.09 32.13
N PRO A 809 -2.84 21.19 32.32
CA PRO A 809 -3.24 21.64 33.64
C PRO A 809 -4.39 20.80 34.21
N TYR A 810 -4.71 21.03 35.48
CA TYR A 810 -5.91 20.43 36.09
C TYR A 810 -7.17 21.15 35.61
N TYR A 811 -8.13 20.38 35.10
CA TYR A 811 -9.45 20.88 34.72
C TYR A 811 -10.53 20.43 35.71
N SER A 812 -11.49 21.30 36.01
CA SER A 812 -12.62 21.03 36.89
C SER A 812 -13.64 20.06 36.30
N SER A 813 -13.67 19.90 34.98
CA SER A 813 -14.47 18.89 34.28
C SER A 813 -13.96 18.65 32.86
N ALA A 814 -14.36 17.53 32.25
CA ALA A 814 -14.10 17.24 30.84
C ALA A 814 -14.61 18.34 29.89
N LYS A 815 -15.74 18.99 30.23
CA LYS A 815 -16.29 20.10 29.43
C LYS A 815 -15.38 21.33 29.44
N VAL A 816 -14.80 21.67 30.59
CA VAL A 816 -13.85 22.78 30.68
C VAL A 816 -12.55 22.46 29.94
N ALA A 817 -12.08 21.21 30.03
CA ALA A 817 -10.94 20.75 29.23
C ALA A 817 -11.22 20.94 27.73
N GLU A 818 -12.40 20.52 27.25
CA GLU A 818 -12.82 20.67 25.87
C GLU A 818 -12.80 22.14 25.41
N GLU A 819 -13.40 23.05 26.18
CA GLU A 819 -13.46 24.48 25.87
C GLU A 819 -12.06 25.11 25.83
N LYS A 820 -11.18 24.78 26.79
CA LYS A 820 -9.82 25.33 26.90
C LYS A 820 -8.89 24.81 25.81
N LEU A 821 -8.94 23.51 25.53
CA LEU A 821 -8.16 22.89 24.45
C LEU A 821 -8.59 23.42 23.09
N ARG A 822 -9.90 23.56 22.85
CA ARG A 822 -10.41 24.15 21.60
C ARG A 822 -9.97 25.60 21.48
N TYR A 823 -10.09 26.39 22.56
CA TYR A 823 -9.64 27.77 22.54
C TYR A 823 -8.16 27.92 22.20
N ALA A 824 -7.27 27.14 22.85
CA ALA A 824 -5.84 27.16 22.57
C ALA A 824 -5.53 26.77 21.11
N ALA A 825 -6.17 25.71 20.61
CA ALA A 825 -5.99 25.24 19.24
C ALA A 825 -6.39 26.26 18.16
N TYR A 826 -7.35 27.15 18.44
CA TYR A 826 -7.81 28.17 17.49
C TYR A 826 -7.04 29.49 17.59
N ASN A 827 -6.54 29.87 18.77
CA ASN A 827 -6.01 31.22 19.01
C ASN A 827 -4.47 31.29 19.08
N CYS A 828 -3.76 30.18 19.27
CA CYS A 828 -2.29 30.16 19.24
C CYS A 828 -1.78 30.06 17.79
N ILE A 829 -1.73 31.19 17.08
CA ILE A 829 -1.22 31.30 15.69
C ILE A 829 0.26 31.77 15.65
N ALA A 830 0.81 32.24 16.78
CA ALA A 830 2.20 32.67 16.91
C ALA A 830 2.84 32.18 18.23
N ILE A 831 4.14 31.89 18.21
CA ILE A 831 4.96 31.60 19.40
C ILE A 831 5.11 32.91 20.18
N ASP A 832 4.88 32.87 21.50
CA ASP A 832 5.02 34.01 22.40
C ASP A 832 6.35 34.73 22.21
N THR A 833 6.26 36.03 21.94
CA THR A 833 7.38 36.98 21.95
C THR A 833 7.80 37.26 23.39
N ASP A 834 8.61 36.39 23.97
CA ASP A 834 9.39 36.71 25.17
C ASP A 834 10.66 37.47 24.75
N MET A 835 10.50 38.74 24.42
CA MET A 835 11.61 39.71 24.46
C MET A 835 11.25 40.78 25.48
N ASN A 836 12.03 40.82 26.55
CA ASN A 836 11.97 41.85 27.56
C ASN A 836 12.24 43.21 26.86
N PRO A 837 11.38 44.24 26.97
CA PRO A 837 11.51 45.50 26.21
C PRO A 837 12.77 46.32 26.50
N TRP A 838 13.69 45.81 27.33
CA TRP A 838 14.82 46.53 27.91
C TRP A 838 16.19 46.09 27.41
N GLU A 839 16.30 45.09 26.52
CA GLU A 839 17.60 44.61 26.02
C GLU A 839 18.04 45.20 24.65
N GLY A 840 17.30 46.17 24.11
CA GLY A 840 17.57 46.75 22.79
C GLY A 840 18.07 48.20 22.75
N SER A 841 18.75 48.71 23.78
CA SER A 841 19.19 50.12 23.81
C SER A 841 20.64 50.34 24.22
N TRP A 842 21.60 49.71 23.54
CA TRP A 842 23.03 50.09 23.45
C TRP A 842 23.54 49.31 22.20
N GLU A 843 24.04 49.83 21.09
CA GLU A 843 24.90 50.98 20.77
C GLU A 843 24.63 51.42 19.29
N ASP A 844 25.09 52.63 18.97
CA ASP A 844 24.89 53.45 17.76
C ASP A 844 25.25 52.84 16.39
#